data_AF-A0A945DUU0-F1
#
_entry.id   AF-A0A945DUU0-F1
#
_cell.length_a   1.000
_cell.length_b   1.000
_cell.length_c   1.000
_cell.angle_alpha   90.00
_cell.angle_beta   90.00
_cell.angle_gamma   90.00
#
_symmetry.space_group_name_H-M   'P 1'
#
loop_
_entity.id
_entity.type
_entity.pdbx_description
1 polymer ?
#
loop_
_entity_poly.entity_id
_entity_poly.type
_entity_poly.pdbx_seq_one_letter_code
_entity_poly.pdbx_strand_id
1 'polypeptide(L)'
;MHDKSLKLTEWAKQPMLLNPVALSFDYQGRLFVVETARRGTVDIDIRAHKEWVIDDLSNQNIPQLRKMFRSKMAPELSEQNKSWLKDRNQDGSHDWRDLMAVKERIHLLQDTDDDGKADIAKVFAEGFNQEVNGVMAGVLPYRGNVFATIYPDVWKLNDRDHDGYADKQEVFIHGFGVHAAFDGHDLHGLTIGPDGKLYFSVGDNGFSVRTREGKLLHHPNTGGVLRCNWDGSNLEVFASGLRNVQELAFDEFGNLFSVDNDGDIRDERERFVYITEGSDSGWRLNWQFKKGGWPRQTKTPEYCPWIDEKLWLPHWKGQAAYITPPMSKFSVGPGGFKYNPGTALNDRYKGSFFLCEFPVQKVTAFKTEPQGAYFKMVDEHIFLFGMMASAINFGPDGSMYVANWDGKWQPNELGSIWAVDDPAIRRSEKRKQVAELLRSNYGGHPDVFLVDLLAHEDQRIRLEAQFELARRDKFEKLLKVAANPSAKRLSRVHALWGLGQLEDDLQRNKRLARRLPFTDSDFEIRAQAAKLVGIRKVKCCAAKLADLLHDENARVQFHAAMALGQAGDSSTVPGLIALLERNDDRDAYLRHAAIMGLAGSARPAELSAQNKHKSAAVRVATVAALRRLKHPGVKSFLADSSEWVLREAISAVHDDESIPEVLPVVADLLPLNKSQSEAITRRLLSANLRVGQAVNAERLLAYALDQSKPSA
;
A
#
# COMPACT_ATOMS: atom_id res chain seq x y z
N MET A 1 13.45 25.51 -9.13
CA MET A 1 13.74 24.34 -9.98
C MET A 1 15.19 24.43 -10.46
N HIS A 2 15.91 23.31 -10.52
CA HIS A 2 17.29 23.28 -11.03
C HIS A 2 17.37 23.14 -12.56
N ASP A 3 16.42 22.42 -13.15
CA ASP A 3 16.28 22.32 -14.61
C ASP A 3 15.72 23.63 -15.18
N LYS A 4 16.49 24.27 -16.05
CA LYS A 4 16.15 25.56 -16.67
C LYS A 4 15.26 25.42 -17.92
N SER A 5 15.09 24.21 -18.46
CA SER A 5 14.15 24.00 -19.58
C SER A 5 12.69 23.99 -19.11
N LEU A 6 12.47 23.63 -17.84
CA LEU A 6 11.15 23.62 -17.23
C LEU A 6 10.74 25.01 -16.72
N LYS A 7 9.44 25.30 -16.81
CA LYS A 7 8.79 26.47 -16.20
C LYS A 7 7.74 26.02 -15.20
N LEU A 8 7.68 26.75 -14.10
CA LEU A 8 6.67 26.64 -13.06
C LEU A 8 5.72 27.83 -13.21
N THR A 9 4.45 27.57 -13.44
CA THR A 9 3.41 28.60 -13.67
C THR A 9 2.21 28.36 -12.77
N GLU A 10 1.71 29.42 -12.14
CA GLU A 10 0.46 29.37 -11.37
C GLU A 10 -0.69 29.03 -12.33
N TRP A 11 -1.38 27.93 -12.09
CA TRP A 11 -2.48 27.44 -12.92
C TRP A 11 -3.83 27.77 -12.30
N ALA A 12 -3.97 27.62 -10.98
CA ALA A 12 -5.16 28.03 -10.22
C ALA A 12 -4.75 28.50 -8.83
N LYS A 13 -5.53 29.38 -8.21
CA LYS A 13 -5.32 29.84 -6.83
C LYS A 13 -6.63 30.26 -6.16
N GLN A 14 -6.57 30.61 -4.88
CA GLN A 14 -7.70 31.19 -4.15
C GLN A 14 -8.33 32.37 -4.94
N PRO A 15 -9.66 32.49 -4.96
CA PRO A 15 -10.65 31.75 -4.17
C PRO A 15 -11.13 30.41 -4.78
N MET A 16 -10.52 29.92 -5.87
CA MET A 16 -10.99 28.70 -6.56
C MET A 16 -10.86 27.42 -5.71
N LEU A 17 -9.84 27.38 -4.86
CA LEU A 17 -9.53 26.32 -3.88
C LEU A 17 -8.67 26.90 -2.74
N LEU A 18 -8.61 26.22 -1.60
CA LEU A 18 -7.89 26.68 -0.41
C LEU A 18 -6.88 25.67 0.15
N ASN A 19 -7.27 24.42 0.41
CA ASN A 19 -6.43 23.46 1.14
C ASN A 19 -6.29 22.14 0.37
N PRO A 20 -5.61 22.15 -0.80
CA PRO A 20 -5.56 20.99 -1.66
C PRO A 20 -4.67 19.90 -1.07
N VAL A 21 -5.20 18.67 -1.00
CA VAL A 21 -4.48 17.52 -0.42
C VAL A 21 -4.35 16.33 -1.36
N ALA A 22 -5.21 16.22 -2.37
CA ALA A 22 -5.11 15.22 -3.42
C ALA A 22 -5.62 15.81 -4.75
N LEU A 23 -5.10 15.34 -5.88
CA LEU A 23 -5.54 15.80 -7.19
C LEU A 23 -5.40 14.71 -8.27
N SER A 24 -6.36 14.66 -9.19
CA SER A 24 -6.29 13.79 -10.37
C SER A 24 -7.06 14.36 -11.55
N PHE A 25 -6.51 14.12 -12.75
CA PHE A 25 -7.15 14.48 -14.01
C PHE A 25 -8.00 13.35 -14.54
N ASP A 26 -9.13 13.71 -15.16
CA ASP A 26 -9.73 12.85 -16.17
C ASP A 26 -9.05 13.04 -17.53
N TYR A 27 -9.41 12.20 -18.51
CA TYR A 27 -8.83 12.32 -19.84
C TYR A 27 -9.35 13.51 -20.64
N GLN A 28 -10.45 14.15 -20.23
CA GLN A 28 -10.94 15.37 -20.87
C GLN A 28 -10.05 16.58 -20.53
N GLY A 29 -9.29 16.51 -19.43
CA GLY A 29 -8.45 17.60 -18.94
C GLY A 29 -9.10 18.37 -17.79
N ARG A 30 -10.16 17.81 -17.18
CA ARG A 30 -10.76 18.36 -15.96
C ARG A 30 -9.96 17.86 -14.77
N LEU A 31 -9.53 18.77 -13.92
CA LEU A 31 -8.81 18.46 -12.70
C LEU A 31 -9.79 18.36 -11.53
N PHE A 32 -9.80 17.21 -10.86
CA PHE A 32 -10.50 17.02 -9.61
C PHE A 32 -9.50 17.22 -8.47
N VAL A 33 -9.84 18.08 -7.51
CA VAL A 33 -8.98 18.43 -6.37
C VAL A 33 -9.75 18.21 -5.08
N VAL A 34 -9.18 17.46 -4.15
CA VAL A 34 -9.71 17.36 -2.79
C VAL A 34 -9.21 18.53 -1.97
N GLU A 35 -10.15 19.26 -1.37
CA GLU A 35 -9.90 20.31 -0.39
C GLU A 35 -10.36 19.82 0.99
N THR A 36 -9.45 19.87 1.98
CA THR A 36 -9.81 19.57 3.37
C THR A 36 -9.99 20.81 4.22
N ALA A 37 -11.08 20.83 4.98
CA ALA A 37 -11.27 21.75 6.08
C ALA A 37 -11.24 21.04 7.44
N ARG A 38 -11.32 19.70 7.46
CA ARG A 38 -11.42 18.91 8.70
C ARG A 38 -10.08 18.72 9.39
N ARG A 39 -8.98 18.62 8.62
CA ARG A 39 -7.65 18.37 9.15
C ARG A 39 -7.21 19.44 10.16
N GLY A 40 -6.79 19.03 11.36
CA GLY A 40 -6.43 19.92 12.46
C GLY A 40 -7.61 20.69 13.06
N THR A 41 -8.86 20.39 12.68
CA THR A 41 -10.03 21.15 13.15
C THR A 41 -11.10 20.28 13.81
N VAL A 42 -11.51 19.18 13.19
CA VAL A 42 -12.53 18.25 13.71
C VAL A 42 -12.16 16.78 13.52
N ASP A 43 -11.07 16.48 12.83
CA ASP A 43 -10.48 15.15 12.88
C ASP A 43 -9.85 14.94 14.27
N ILE A 44 -10.29 13.90 14.98
CA ILE A 44 -9.80 13.63 16.33
C ILE A 44 -8.39 13.07 16.24
N ASP A 45 -7.41 13.84 16.73
CA ASP A 45 -6.03 13.38 16.91
C ASP A 45 -5.88 12.68 18.26
N ILE A 46 -5.74 11.35 18.25
CA ILE A 46 -5.61 10.53 19.46
C ILE A 46 -4.42 10.95 20.35
N ARG A 47 -3.40 11.64 19.81
CA ARG A 47 -2.27 12.15 20.60
C ARG A 47 -2.71 13.19 21.64
N ALA A 48 -3.77 13.95 21.36
CA ALA A 48 -4.35 14.92 22.29
C ALA A 48 -5.21 14.25 23.39
N HIS A 49 -5.58 12.97 23.22
CA HIS A 49 -6.52 12.23 24.06
C HIS A 49 -5.91 10.93 24.60
N LYS A 50 -4.80 11.03 25.32
CA LYS A 50 -3.98 9.88 25.76
C LYS A 50 -4.74 8.88 26.62
N GLU A 51 -5.68 9.38 27.41
CA GLU A 51 -6.54 8.59 28.27
C GLU A 51 -7.57 7.75 27.48
N TRP A 52 -7.70 7.98 26.17
CA TRP A 52 -8.57 7.18 25.29
C TRP A 52 -7.80 6.05 24.60
N VAL A 53 -6.47 6.02 24.62
CA VAL A 53 -5.66 5.07 23.83
C VAL A 53 -6.05 3.61 24.06
N ILE A 54 -6.32 3.19 25.30
CA ILE A 54 -6.74 1.81 25.59
C ILE A 54 -8.13 1.53 25.02
N ASP A 55 -9.07 2.46 25.20
CA ASP A 55 -10.42 2.33 24.67
C ASP A 55 -10.40 2.33 23.14
N ASP A 56 -9.54 3.15 22.54
CA ASP A 56 -9.38 3.27 21.11
C ASP A 56 -8.81 2.00 20.49
N LEU A 57 -7.70 1.49 21.03
CA LEU A 57 -7.10 0.22 20.61
C LEU A 57 -8.02 -0.99 20.85
N SER A 58 -9.03 -0.86 21.71
CA SER A 58 -10.04 -1.90 21.91
C SER A 58 -11.08 -1.97 20.78
N ASN A 59 -11.23 -0.90 19.99
CA ASN A 59 -12.15 -0.87 18.85
C ASN A 59 -11.71 -1.85 17.76
N GLN A 60 -12.68 -2.54 17.16
CA GLN A 60 -12.49 -3.56 16.12
C GLN A 60 -13.32 -3.26 14.86
N ASN A 61 -14.17 -2.23 14.89
CA ASN A 61 -15.07 -1.84 13.80
C ASN A 61 -15.65 -0.42 14.02
N ILE A 62 -16.24 0.14 12.96
CA ILE A 62 -16.80 1.50 12.96
C ILE A 62 -17.93 1.72 13.99
N PRO A 63 -18.88 0.78 14.20
CA PRO A 63 -19.86 0.92 15.27
C PRO A 63 -19.23 1.10 16.67
N GLN A 64 -18.12 0.41 16.97
CA GLN A 64 -17.41 0.57 18.24
C GLN A 64 -16.71 1.92 18.34
N LEU A 65 -16.00 2.35 17.29
CA LEU A 65 -15.39 3.69 17.23
C LEU A 65 -16.45 4.80 17.42
N ARG A 66 -17.58 4.71 16.72
CA ARG A 66 -18.69 5.65 16.86
C ARG A 66 -19.24 5.67 18.28
N LYS A 67 -19.40 4.50 18.90
CA LYS A 67 -19.83 4.40 20.31
C LYS A 67 -18.82 5.07 21.23
N MET A 68 -17.52 4.88 21.01
CA MET A 68 -16.47 5.54 21.76
C MET A 68 -16.59 7.06 21.63
N PHE A 69 -16.64 7.60 20.40
CA PHE A 69 -16.75 9.04 20.16
C PHE A 69 -17.97 9.65 20.85
N ARG A 70 -19.15 9.05 20.69
CA ARG A 70 -20.38 9.53 21.32
C ARG A 70 -20.35 9.45 22.85
N SER A 71 -19.60 8.51 23.41
CA SER A 71 -19.43 8.39 24.87
C SER A 71 -18.40 9.37 25.42
N LYS A 72 -17.29 9.57 24.73
CA LYS A 72 -16.19 10.46 25.15
C LYS A 72 -16.52 11.94 24.93
N MET A 73 -17.39 12.23 23.96
CA MET A 73 -17.85 13.57 23.62
C MET A 73 -19.37 13.68 23.76
N ALA A 74 -19.95 13.09 24.81
CA ALA A 74 -21.39 13.16 25.07
C ALA A 74 -21.82 14.58 25.47
N PRO A 75 -23.07 15.01 25.22
CA PRO A 75 -23.55 16.34 25.60
C PRO A 75 -23.40 16.64 27.10
N GLU A 76 -23.54 15.62 27.95
CA GLU A 76 -23.38 15.72 29.40
C GLU A 76 -21.93 16.07 29.81
N LEU A 77 -20.96 15.89 28.90
CA LEU A 77 -19.56 16.24 29.08
C LEU A 77 -19.21 17.61 28.48
N SER A 78 -20.17 18.37 27.96
CA SER A 78 -19.95 19.67 27.29
C SER A 78 -19.03 20.61 28.08
N GLU A 79 -19.29 20.82 29.38
CA GLU A 79 -18.45 21.70 30.22
C GLU A 79 -16.99 21.20 30.35
N GLN A 80 -16.76 19.88 30.31
CA GLN A 80 -15.41 19.31 30.33
C GLN A 80 -14.73 19.47 28.96
N ASN A 81 -15.49 19.30 27.87
CA ASN A 81 -15.00 19.33 26.50
C ASN A 81 -14.70 20.75 26.00
N LYS A 82 -15.38 21.76 26.55
CA LYS A 82 -15.29 23.18 26.16
C LYS A 82 -13.87 23.73 26.03
N SER A 83 -12.92 23.16 26.77
CA SER A 83 -11.51 23.57 26.74
C SER A 83 -10.77 23.20 25.45
N TRP A 84 -11.22 22.18 24.71
CA TRP A 84 -10.52 21.64 23.54
C TRP A 84 -11.44 21.42 22.33
N LEU A 85 -12.72 21.10 22.55
CA LEU A 85 -13.72 20.97 21.50
C LEU A 85 -14.52 22.27 21.43
N LYS A 86 -14.41 23.00 20.33
CA LYS A 86 -15.18 24.25 20.14
C LYS A 86 -16.56 23.93 19.57
N ASP A 87 -17.57 24.59 20.13
CA ASP A 87 -18.96 24.62 19.64
C ASP A 87 -18.98 25.23 18.23
N ARG A 88 -19.10 24.36 17.22
CA ARG A 88 -19.05 24.70 15.80
C ARG A 88 -20.44 24.72 15.19
N ASN A 89 -21.35 23.90 15.70
CA ASN A 89 -22.74 23.88 15.24
C ASN A 89 -23.58 24.99 15.90
N GLN A 90 -23.03 25.69 16.90
CA GLN A 90 -23.63 26.82 17.62
C GLN A 90 -24.89 26.43 18.41
N ASP A 91 -24.95 25.21 18.93
CA ASP A 91 -26.07 24.72 19.73
C ASP A 91 -25.87 24.90 21.25
N GLY A 92 -24.72 25.42 21.68
CA GLY A 92 -24.34 25.63 23.07
C GLY A 92 -23.77 24.39 23.76
N SER A 93 -23.65 23.26 23.06
CA SER A 93 -23.03 22.03 23.51
C SER A 93 -21.67 21.84 22.84
N HIS A 94 -20.67 21.38 23.60
CA HIS A 94 -19.35 21.02 23.09
C HIS A 94 -19.26 19.48 23.02
N ASP A 95 -19.78 18.89 21.94
CA ASP A 95 -20.04 17.45 21.82
C ASP A 95 -19.78 16.86 20.43
N TRP A 96 -19.95 15.54 20.26
CA TRP A 96 -19.63 14.83 19.01
C TRP A 96 -20.33 15.40 17.76
N ARG A 97 -21.43 16.16 17.92
CA ARG A 97 -22.11 16.85 16.80
C ARG A 97 -21.28 17.98 16.21
N ASP A 98 -20.36 18.57 16.98
CA ASP A 98 -19.44 19.60 16.48
C ASP A 98 -18.51 19.07 15.40
N LEU A 99 -18.19 17.78 15.45
CA LEU A 99 -17.38 17.12 14.43
C LEU A 99 -18.07 17.09 13.07
N MET A 100 -19.40 17.23 13.06
CA MET A 100 -20.23 17.20 11.86
C MET A 100 -20.43 18.59 11.25
N ALA A 101 -19.96 19.66 11.88
CA ALA A 101 -20.15 21.02 11.36
C ALA A 101 -19.23 21.32 10.15
N VAL A 102 -18.09 20.65 10.05
CA VAL A 102 -17.08 20.89 9.00
C VAL A 102 -17.16 19.83 7.91
N LYS A 103 -17.28 20.27 6.66
CA LYS A 103 -17.42 19.43 5.47
C LYS A 103 -16.12 19.32 4.67
N GLU A 104 -15.98 18.24 3.93
CA GLU A 104 -14.96 18.05 2.91
C GLU A 104 -15.52 18.39 1.53
N ARG A 105 -14.62 18.73 0.60
CA ARG A 105 -14.99 19.14 -0.76
C ARG A 105 -14.11 18.50 -1.81
N ILE A 106 -14.74 18.22 -2.95
CA ILE A 106 -14.06 17.92 -4.21
C ILE A 106 -14.37 19.09 -5.14
N HIS A 107 -13.31 19.74 -5.64
CA HIS A 107 -13.38 20.81 -6.62
C HIS A 107 -13.14 20.25 -8.02
N LEU A 108 -13.82 20.80 -9.01
CA LEU A 108 -13.54 20.61 -10.43
C LEU A 108 -12.98 21.91 -10.98
N LEU A 109 -11.76 21.83 -11.53
CA LEU A 109 -11.05 22.93 -12.17
C LEU A 109 -10.77 22.57 -13.63
N GLN A 110 -10.84 23.54 -14.52
CA GLN A 110 -10.55 23.32 -15.93
C GLN A 110 -9.98 24.60 -16.55
N ASP A 111 -9.11 24.41 -17.53
CA ASP A 111 -8.60 25.42 -18.46
C ASP A 111 -9.26 25.13 -19.82
N THR A 112 -10.21 25.97 -20.23
CA THR A 112 -11.01 25.72 -21.45
C THR A 112 -10.44 26.31 -22.72
N ASP A 113 -9.49 27.25 -22.62
CA ASP A 113 -8.87 27.93 -23.76
C ASP A 113 -7.38 27.59 -23.98
N ASP A 114 -6.81 26.71 -23.15
CA ASP A 114 -5.40 26.28 -23.14
C ASP A 114 -4.43 27.46 -23.02
N ASP A 115 -4.80 28.52 -22.28
CA ASP A 115 -3.92 29.64 -21.97
C ASP A 115 -2.90 29.32 -20.85
N GLY A 116 -3.07 28.17 -20.18
CA GLY A 116 -2.24 27.73 -19.07
C GLY A 116 -2.77 28.16 -17.70
N LYS A 117 -4.04 28.55 -17.60
CA LYS A 117 -4.73 28.87 -16.35
C LYS A 117 -6.13 28.25 -16.32
N ALA A 118 -6.56 27.83 -15.14
CA ALA A 118 -7.94 27.44 -14.95
C ALA A 118 -8.86 28.66 -15.03
N ASP A 119 -9.91 28.54 -15.82
CA ASP A 119 -10.99 29.52 -16.00
C ASP A 119 -12.33 29.00 -15.46
N ILE A 120 -12.45 27.70 -15.21
CA ILE A 120 -13.57 27.08 -14.48
C ILE A 120 -13.12 26.65 -13.09
N ALA A 121 -13.94 26.98 -12.08
CA ALA A 121 -13.89 26.38 -10.75
C ALA A 121 -15.31 26.10 -10.24
N LYS A 122 -15.56 24.85 -9.86
CA LYS A 122 -16.83 24.40 -9.26
C LYS A 122 -16.56 23.51 -8.05
N VAL A 123 -17.47 23.53 -7.08
CA VAL A 123 -17.52 22.49 -6.04
C VAL A 123 -18.29 21.31 -6.62
N PHE A 124 -17.57 20.30 -7.09
CA PHE A 124 -18.13 19.09 -7.70
C PHE A 124 -18.97 18.30 -6.69
N ALA A 125 -18.45 18.14 -5.48
CA ALA A 125 -19.14 17.50 -4.37
C ALA A 125 -18.75 18.13 -3.03
N GLU A 126 -19.69 18.22 -2.11
CA GLU A 126 -19.46 18.66 -0.72
C GLU A 126 -20.23 17.72 0.23
N GLY A 127 -19.69 17.50 1.42
CA GLY A 127 -20.33 16.69 2.46
C GLY A 127 -19.29 15.97 3.32
N PHE A 128 -19.50 14.67 3.53
CA PHE A 128 -18.53 13.76 4.16
C PHE A 128 -18.14 14.17 5.60
N ASN A 129 -19.14 14.54 6.38
CA ASN A 129 -19.01 15.17 7.69
C ASN A 129 -19.74 14.39 8.80
N GLN A 130 -19.73 13.06 8.75
CA GLN A 130 -20.11 12.22 9.89
C GLN A 130 -19.09 12.37 11.02
N GLU A 131 -19.50 12.00 12.22
CA GLU A 131 -18.70 12.14 13.44
C GLU A 131 -17.41 11.31 13.43
N VAL A 132 -17.40 10.21 12.65
CA VAL A 132 -16.24 9.32 12.47
C VAL A 132 -15.48 9.61 11.17
N ASN A 133 -15.90 10.60 10.37
CA ASN A 133 -15.18 10.89 9.14
C ASN A 133 -13.80 11.45 9.46
N GLY A 134 -12.76 10.93 8.80
CA GLY A 134 -11.42 11.49 8.87
C GLY A 134 -11.25 12.65 7.88
N VAL A 135 -10.13 12.65 7.16
CA VAL A 135 -9.74 13.65 6.17
C VAL A 135 -9.88 13.04 4.78
N MET A 136 -10.57 13.72 3.86
CA MET A 136 -10.61 13.25 2.48
C MET A 136 -9.21 13.44 1.87
N ALA A 137 -8.64 12.36 1.31
CA ALA A 137 -7.23 12.39 0.93
C ALA A 137 -6.92 11.50 -0.28
N GLY A 138 -7.89 11.35 -1.19
CA GLY A 138 -7.68 10.74 -2.50
C GLY A 138 -8.87 11.00 -3.43
N VAL A 139 -8.56 11.18 -4.71
CA VAL A 139 -9.57 11.34 -5.78
C VAL A 139 -9.05 10.73 -7.08
N LEU A 140 -9.91 9.99 -7.79
CA LEU A 140 -9.59 9.37 -9.07
C LEU A 140 -10.82 9.40 -10.00
N PRO A 141 -10.87 10.28 -11.00
CA PRO A 141 -11.84 10.19 -12.07
C PRO A 141 -11.47 9.04 -13.02
N TYR A 142 -12.41 8.14 -13.28
CA TYR A 142 -12.22 7.04 -14.23
C TYR A 142 -13.56 6.58 -14.82
N ARG A 143 -13.61 6.47 -16.15
CA ARG A 143 -14.76 5.96 -16.93
C ARG A 143 -16.11 6.57 -16.50
N GLY A 144 -16.16 7.90 -16.43
CA GLY A 144 -17.39 8.65 -16.10
C GLY A 144 -17.79 8.64 -14.63
N ASN A 145 -16.97 8.04 -13.76
CA ASN A 145 -17.15 8.09 -12.30
C ASN A 145 -15.97 8.84 -11.68
N VAL A 146 -16.16 9.34 -10.46
CA VAL A 146 -15.12 9.91 -9.60
C VAL A 146 -15.11 9.12 -8.32
N PHE A 147 -13.98 8.47 -8.02
CA PHE A 147 -13.78 7.77 -6.75
C PHE A 147 -13.10 8.71 -5.78
N ALA A 148 -13.51 8.68 -4.51
CA ALA A 148 -12.90 9.48 -3.46
C ALA A 148 -12.71 8.65 -2.19
N THR A 149 -11.70 8.99 -1.40
CA THR A 149 -11.35 8.25 -0.19
C THR A 149 -11.40 9.15 1.05
N ILE A 150 -12.18 8.72 2.03
CA ILE A 150 -12.29 9.34 3.36
C ILE A 150 -12.77 8.28 4.35
N TYR A 151 -12.15 8.10 5.51
CA TYR A 151 -12.66 7.15 6.48
C TYR A 151 -14.10 7.44 6.84
N PRO A 152 -14.98 6.44 6.96
CA PRO A 152 -14.71 5.01 6.85
C PRO A 152 -14.96 4.40 5.45
N ASP A 153 -15.06 5.23 4.42
CA ASP A 153 -15.69 4.93 3.13
C ASP A 153 -14.80 5.22 1.91
N VAL A 154 -14.79 4.29 0.96
CA VAL A 154 -14.50 4.63 -0.43
C VAL A 154 -15.81 5.08 -1.05
N TRP A 155 -15.84 6.25 -1.66
CA TRP A 155 -17.01 6.81 -2.35
C TRP A 155 -16.89 6.63 -3.85
N LYS A 156 -18.04 6.46 -4.50
CA LYS A 156 -18.20 6.55 -5.95
C LYS A 156 -19.22 7.64 -6.26
N LEU A 157 -18.79 8.60 -7.06
CA LEU A 157 -19.58 9.74 -7.50
C LEU A 157 -19.69 9.69 -9.02
N ASN A 158 -20.72 10.31 -9.58
CA ASN A 158 -20.85 10.46 -11.02
C ASN A 158 -21.60 11.73 -11.39
N ASP A 159 -21.31 12.22 -12.58
CA ASP A 159 -21.84 13.41 -13.23
C ASP A 159 -22.41 12.96 -14.58
N ARG A 160 -23.72 12.71 -14.60
CA ARG A 160 -24.45 12.07 -15.71
C ARG A 160 -24.83 13.06 -16.79
N ASP A 161 -25.16 14.28 -16.40
CA ASP A 161 -25.55 15.34 -17.33
C ASP A 161 -24.36 16.20 -17.79
N HIS A 162 -23.18 15.96 -17.22
CA HIS A 162 -21.91 16.60 -17.57
C HIS A 162 -21.90 18.10 -17.25
N ASP A 163 -22.69 18.52 -16.26
CA ASP A 163 -22.75 19.91 -15.81
C ASP A 163 -21.61 20.29 -14.86
N GLY A 164 -20.81 19.31 -14.42
CA GLY A 164 -19.68 19.49 -13.51
C GLY A 164 -20.04 19.44 -12.03
N TYR A 165 -21.22 18.92 -11.67
CA TYR A 165 -21.65 18.61 -10.31
C TYR A 165 -21.96 17.10 -10.17
N ALA A 166 -21.74 16.56 -8.97
CA ALA A 166 -22.05 15.15 -8.70
C ALA A 166 -23.55 14.93 -8.49
N ASP A 167 -24.21 14.26 -9.43
CA ASP A 167 -25.63 13.87 -9.34
C ASP A 167 -25.91 12.83 -8.26
N LYS A 168 -24.97 11.90 -8.07
CA LYS A 168 -25.11 10.77 -7.16
C LYS A 168 -23.79 10.56 -6.43
N GLN A 169 -23.91 10.33 -5.13
CA GLN A 169 -22.82 9.95 -4.24
C GLN A 169 -23.21 8.64 -3.56
N GLU A 170 -22.47 7.57 -3.79
CA GLU A 170 -22.72 6.27 -3.18
C GLU A 170 -21.50 5.76 -2.42
N VAL A 171 -21.73 5.22 -1.23
CA VAL A 171 -20.71 4.47 -0.50
C VAL A 171 -20.39 3.22 -1.32
N PHE A 172 -19.16 3.14 -1.81
CA PHE A 172 -18.68 2.05 -2.64
C PHE A 172 -18.18 0.88 -1.78
N ILE A 173 -17.38 1.19 -0.75
CA ILE A 173 -16.86 0.21 0.23
C ILE A 173 -16.82 0.89 1.60
N HIS A 174 -17.30 0.20 2.65
CA HIS A 174 -17.38 0.70 4.02
C HIS A 174 -16.59 -0.18 4.99
N GLY A 175 -15.94 0.43 5.99
CA GLY A 175 -15.38 -0.27 7.16
C GLY A 175 -13.91 0.01 7.45
N PHE A 176 -13.38 1.15 6.99
CA PHE A 176 -11.99 1.55 7.20
C PHE A 176 -11.86 2.59 8.33
N GLY A 177 -10.69 2.70 8.97
CA GLY A 177 -10.45 3.62 10.09
C GLY A 177 -11.21 3.19 11.33
N VAL A 178 -10.82 2.06 11.93
CA VAL A 178 -11.50 1.53 13.13
C VAL A 178 -10.99 2.11 14.44
N HIS A 179 -9.92 2.92 14.37
CA HIS A 179 -9.33 3.68 15.47
C HIS A 179 -9.47 5.18 15.21
N ALA A 180 -9.40 5.98 16.28
CA ALA A 180 -9.38 7.43 16.23
C ALA A 180 -8.17 7.90 15.40
N ALA A 181 -8.34 8.98 14.64
CA ALA A 181 -7.35 9.37 13.67
C ALA A 181 -6.01 9.77 14.32
N PHE A 182 -4.93 9.47 13.61
CA PHE A 182 -3.67 10.18 13.77
C PHE A 182 -3.65 11.22 12.65
N ASP A 183 -3.89 12.50 12.97
CA ASP A 183 -4.08 13.64 12.04
C ASP A 183 -3.54 13.41 10.60
N GLY A 184 -4.46 13.12 9.67
CA GLY A 184 -4.16 12.87 8.26
C GLY A 184 -3.83 11.42 7.85
N HIS A 185 -3.87 10.45 8.76
CA HIS A 185 -3.76 9.02 8.47
C HIS A 185 -5.13 8.47 8.08
N ASP A 186 -5.38 8.38 6.79
CA ASP A 186 -6.71 8.10 6.22
C ASP A 186 -6.66 7.03 5.11
N LEU A 187 -7.70 6.95 4.30
CA LEU A 187 -7.68 6.30 2.99
C LEU A 187 -7.07 7.24 1.95
N HIS A 188 -6.11 6.71 1.18
CA HIS A 188 -5.37 7.51 0.20
C HIS A 188 -5.13 6.76 -1.13
N GLY A 189 -4.30 7.34 -2.00
CA GLY A 189 -3.55 6.62 -3.03
C GLY A 189 -4.37 5.85 -4.08
N LEU A 190 -5.56 6.34 -4.45
CA LEU A 190 -6.37 5.73 -5.51
C LEU A 190 -5.56 5.67 -6.82
N THR A 191 -5.40 4.46 -7.37
CA THR A 191 -4.70 4.26 -8.65
C THR A 191 -5.21 3.04 -9.40
N ILE A 192 -4.89 2.96 -10.69
CA ILE A 192 -5.27 1.85 -11.56
C ILE A 192 -4.08 0.91 -11.68
N GLY A 193 -4.31 -0.36 -11.32
CA GLY A 193 -3.29 -1.40 -11.47
C GLY A 193 -3.13 -1.86 -12.93
N PRO A 194 -1.96 -2.41 -13.30
CA PRO A 194 -1.74 -3.02 -14.61
C PRO A 194 -2.65 -4.23 -14.88
N ASP A 195 -3.22 -4.82 -13.83
CA ASP A 195 -4.24 -5.87 -13.86
C ASP A 195 -5.67 -5.33 -14.05
N GLY A 196 -5.84 -4.02 -14.28
CA GLY A 196 -7.14 -3.40 -14.54
C GLY A 196 -8.02 -3.22 -13.30
N LYS A 197 -7.49 -3.44 -12.09
CA LYS A 197 -8.19 -3.26 -10.82
C LYS A 197 -7.97 -1.86 -10.23
N LEU A 198 -8.88 -1.43 -9.36
CA LEU A 198 -8.71 -0.25 -8.52
C LEU A 198 -7.86 -0.61 -7.31
N TYR A 199 -6.84 0.19 -7.02
CA TYR A 199 -5.98 0.10 -5.83
C TYR A 199 -6.15 1.35 -4.97
N PHE A 200 -6.03 1.20 -3.66
CA PHE A 200 -6.00 2.31 -2.71
C PHE A 200 -5.25 1.90 -1.44
N SER A 201 -4.70 2.89 -0.74
CA SER A 201 -4.01 2.67 0.53
C SER A 201 -4.89 2.97 1.73
N VAL A 202 -4.54 2.34 2.85
CA VAL A 202 -5.16 2.55 4.16
C VAL A 202 -4.06 2.88 5.16
N GLY A 203 -4.22 3.96 5.91
CA GLY A 203 -3.40 4.28 7.07
C GLY A 203 -3.57 3.28 8.22
N ASP A 204 -2.80 3.45 9.29
CA ASP A 204 -2.65 2.46 10.36
C ASP A 204 -3.78 2.39 11.36
N ASN A 205 -4.81 3.23 11.21
CA ASN A 205 -6.09 3.09 11.92
C ASN A 205 -6.88 1.84 11.50
N GLY A 206 -6.36 1.12 10.49
CA GLY A 206 -6.78 -0.22 10.10
C GLY A 206 -8.20 -0.32 9.60
N PHE A 207 -8.68 -1.55 9.47
CA PHE A 207 -9.94 -1.82 8.78
C PHE A 207 -10.60 -3.14 9.19
N SER A 208 -11.93 -3.15 9.10
CA SER A 208 -12.79 -4.30 9.35
C SER A 208 -13.93 -4.27 8.35
N VAL A 209 -13.65 -4.79 7.15
CA VAL A 209 -14.48 -4.60 5.95
C VAL A 209 -15.11 -5.92 5.54
N ARG A 210 -16.41 -5.92 5.30
CA ARG A 210 -17.11 -7.06 4.70
C ARG A 210 -17.13 -6.88 3.18
N THR A 211 -16.53 -7.83 2.46
CA THR A 211 -16.57 -7.83 0.99
C THR A 211 -17.99 -8.07 0.49
N ARG A 212 -18.25 -7.78 -0.79
CA ARG A 212 -19.55 -8.06 -1.42
C ARG A 212 -19.90 -9.54 -1.40
N GLU A 213 -18.88 -10.40 -1.43
CA GLU A 213 -19.00 -11.86 -1.34
C GLU A 213 -19.18 -12.36 0.10
N GLY A 214 -19.22 -11.46 1.09
CA GLY A 214 -19.50 -11.78 2.50
C GLY A 214 -18.28 -12.09 3.36
N LYS A 215 -17.07 -12.14 2.78
CA LYS A 215 -15.81 -12.38 3.52
C LYS A 215 -15.50 -11.16 4.40
N LEU A 216 -15.07 -11.41 5.64
CA LEU A 216 -14.55 -10.36 6.51
C LEU A 216 -13.04 -10.23 6.31
N LEU A 217 -12.59 -9.03 5.92
CA LEU A 217 -11.19 -8.63 5.94
C LEU A 217 -10.96 -7.83 7.21
N HIS A 218 -10.18 -8.38 8.15
CA HIS A 218 -10.05 -7.84 9.50
C HIS A 218 -8.59 -7.59 9.87
N HIS A 219 -8.18 -6.33 9.83
CA HIS A 219 -6.83 -5.85 10.09
C HIS A 219 -6.92 -4.53 10.88
N PRO A 220 -7.38 -4.56 12.15
CA PRO A 220 -7.66 -3.35 12.91
C PRO A 220 -6.40 -2.52 13.20
N ASN A 221 -5.24 -3.16 13.37
CA ASN A 221 -4.05 -2.51 13.91
C ASN A 221 -2.93 -2.26 12.88
N THR A 222 -3.24 -2.11 11.59
CA THR A 222 -2.23 -1.94 10.54
C THR A 222 -2.79 -1.22 9.32
N GLY A 223 -1.92 -0.45 8.66
CA GLY A 223 -2.18 0.06 7.33
C GLY A 223 -1.88 -1.00 6.27
N GLY A 224 -2.13 -0.64 5.00
CA GLY A 224 -1.96 -1.58 3.91
C GLY A 224 -2.36 -1.02 2.55
N VAL A 225 -2.36 -1.89 1.56
CA VAL A 225 -2.89 -1.63 0.22
C VAL A 225 -3.97 -2.66 -0.07
N LEU A 226 -5.13 -2.20 -0.53
CA LEU A 226 -6.20 -3.06 -1.01
C LEU A 226 -6.40 -2.84 -2.50
N ARG A 227 -7.02 -3.84 -3.14
CA ARG A 227 -7.49 -3.75 -4.52
C ARG A 227 -8.85 -4.41 -4.70
N CYS A 228 -9.62 -3.96 -5.69
CA CYS A 228 -10.88 -4.59 -6.09
C CYS A 228 -11.20 -4.37 -7.57
N ASN A 229 -12.20 -5.07 -8.08
CA ASN A 229 -12.81 -4.75 -9.36
C ASN A 229 -13.57 -3.41 -9.28
N TRP A 230 -13.83 -2.80 -10.43
CA TRP A 230 -14.54 -1.51 -10.54
C TRP A 230 -16.01 -1.53 -10.09
N ASP A 231 -16.57 -2.72 -9.91
CA ASP A 231 -17.88 -2.94 -9.31
C ASP A 231 -17.80 -3.25 -7.80
N GLY A 232 -16.61 -3.25 -7.19
CA GLY A 232 -16.39 -3.52 -5.77
C GLY A 232 -16.32 -5.01 -5.42
N SER A 233 -16.44 -5.91 -6.41
CA SER A 233 -16.19 -7.35 -6.21
C SER A 233 -14.70 -7.65 -6.08
N ASN A 234 -14.37 -8.83 -5.55
CA ASN A 234 -13.00 -9.30 -5.34
C ASN A 234 -12.13 -8.27 -4.60
N LEU A 235 -12.67 -7.69 -3.52
CA LEU A 235 -11.89 -6.87 -2.61
C LEU A 235 -10.88 -7.76 -1.86
N GLU A 236 -9.60 -7.42 -1.99
CA GLU A 236 -8.49 -8.21 -1.46
C GLU A 236 -7.47 -7.31 -0.76
N VAL A 237 -6.88 -7.80 0.33
CA VAL A 237 -5.69 -7.18 0.94
C VAL A 237 -4.48 -7.56 0.09
N PHE A 238 -3.94 -6.59 -0.63
CA PHE A 238 -2.75 -6.76 -1.47
C PHE A 238 -1.48 -6.78 -0.61
N ALA A 239 -1.39 -5.88 0.37
CA ALA A 239 -0.29 -5.78 1.31
C ALA A 239 -0.76 -5.25 2.68
N SER A 240 -0.03 -5.58 3.74
CA SER A 240 -0.27 -5.12 5.11
C SER A 240 1.04 -4.67 5.78
N GLY A 241 0.97 -4.27 7.06
CA GLY A 241 2.14 -3.85 7.83
C GLY A 241 2.75 -2.53 7.39
N LEU A 242 2.03 -1.75 6.59
CA LEU A 242 2.38 -0.37 6.27
C LEU A 242 1.85 0.55 7.39
N ARG A 243 2.47 1.71 7.58
CA ARG A 243 1.96 2.73 8.50
C ARG A 243 0.96 3.63 7.80
N ASN A 244 1.44 4.42 6.86
CA ASN A 244 0.61 5.36 6.12
C ASN A 244 1.30 5.72 4.80
N VAL A 245 1.01 4.97 3.75
CA VAL A 245 1.43 5.28 2.38
C VAL A 245 0.38 6.18 1.72
N GLN A 246 0.72 7.43 1.40
CA GLN A 246 -0.26 8.40 0.89
C GLN A 246 -0.57 8.20 -0.60
N GLU A 247 0.40 7.81 -1.41
CA GLU A 247 0.20 7.67 -2.85
C GLU A 247 0.88 6.41 -3.39
N LEU A 248 0.26 5.82 -4.41
CA LEU A 248 0.69 4.58 -5.03
C LEU A 248 1.11 4.83 -6.48
N ALA A 249 2.32 4.38 -6.84
CA ALA A 249 2.81 4.51 -8.20
C ALA A 249 3.33 3.17 -8.74
N PHE A 250 2.83 2.79 -9.93
CA PHE A 250 3.37 1.69 -10.71
C PHE A 250 4.41 2.21 -11.69
N ASP A 251 5.54 1.52 -11.82
CA ASP A 251 6.45 1.73 -12.95
C ASP A 251 5.90 1.10 -14.25
N GLU A 252 6.67 1.22 -15.34
CA GLU A 252 6.31 0.67 -16.65
C GLU A 252 6.32 -0.87 -16.72
N PHE A 253 6.84 -1.55 -15.69
CA PHE A 253 6.88 -3.01 -15.55
C PHE A 253 5.92 -3.54 -14.46
N GLY A 254 5.04 -2.67 -13.96
CA GLY A 254 3.98 -3.04 -13.03
C GLY A 254 4.48 -3.36 -11.63
N ASN A 255 5.62 -2.78 -11.23
CA ASN A 255 6.13 -2.81 -9.86
C ASN A 255 5.49 -1.66 -9.06
N LEU A 256 4.94 -1.98 -7.89
CA LEU A 256 4.25 -1.01 -7.04
C LEU A 256 5.21 -0.44 -6.00
N PHE A 257 5.35 0.89 -5.98
CA PHE A 257 6.18 1.61 -5.02
C PHE A 257 5.36 2.64 -4.24
N SER A 258 5.85 2.96 -3.04
CA SER A 258 5.40 4.11 -2.26
C SER A 258 6.46 4.51 -1.23
N VAL A 259 6.18 5.57 -0.47
CA VAL A 259 6.97 6.00 0.68
C VAL A 259 6.06 5.95 1.91
N ASP A 260 6.43 5.10 2.86
CA ASP A 260 5.67 4.83 4.08
C ASP A 260 6.16 5.73 5.21
N ASN A 261 5.22 6.34 5.96
CA ASN A 261 5.54 7.19 7.10
C ASN A 261 6.24 6.41 8.24
N ASP A 262 7.01 7.12 9.05
CA ASP A 262 7.68 6.61 10.26
C ASP A 262 6.75 6.66 11.46
N GLY A 263 7.07 6.04 12.59
CA GLY A 263 6.21 6.06 13.77
C GLY A 263 6.21 7.35 14.60
N ASP A 264 6.81 8.45 14.12
CA ASP A 264 7.18 9.62 14.94
C ASP A 264 8.05 9.22 16.17
N ILE A 265 8.78 8.10 16.07
CA ILE A 265 9.64 7.59 17.12
C ILE A 265 11.07 8.09 16.89
N ARG A 266 11.73 8.54 17.97
CA ARG A 266 13.11 9.05 17.89
C ARG A 266 14.02 8.04 17.19
N ASP A 267 14.85 8.55 16.28
CA ASP A 267 15.84 7.83 15.47
C ASP A 267 15.27 7.02 14.29
N GLU A 268 13.95 6.87 14.18
CA GLU A 268 13.27 6.33 13.00
C GLU A 268 13.26 7.32 11.83
N ARG A 269 13.00 6.84 10.61
CA ARG A 269 12.80 7.63 9.40
C ARG A 269 11.75 6.96 8.53
N GLU A 270 11.11 7.75 7.67
CA GLU A 270 10.20 7.29 6.64
C GLU A 270 10.94 6.35 5.67
N ARG A 271 10.18 5.55 4.91
CA ARG A 271 10.71 4.35 4.27
C ARG A 271 10.26 4.25 2.82
N PHE A 272 11.21 4.14 1.89
CA PHE A 272 10.90 3.81 0.50
C PHE A 272 10.64 2.30 0.39
N VAL A 273 9.45 1.92 -0.06
CA VAL A 273 8.97 0.53 -0.04
C VAL A 273 8.62 0.02 -1.43
N TYR A 274 9.04 -1.22 -1.72
CA TYR A 274 8.55 -2.00 -2.85
C TYR A 274 7.46 -2.94 -2.33
N ILE A 275 6.23 -2.69 -2.77
CA ILE A 275 5.02 -3.35 -2.26
C ILE A 275 4.68 -4.52 -3.18
N THR A 276 4.60 -5.73 -2.63
CA THR A 276 4.34 -6.95 -3.40
C THR A 276 3.14 -7.69 -2.85
N GLU A 277 2.53 -8.56 -3.66
CA GLU A 277 1.36 -9.31 -3.23
C GLU A 277 1.67 -10.16 -1.98
N GLY A 278 0.86 -10.00 -0.95
CA GLY A 278 1.04 -10.65 0.35
C GLY A 278 2.19 -10.10 1.19
N SER A 279 2.82 -8.98 0.84
CA SER A 279 3.87 -8.41 1.68
C SER A 279 3.32 -7.91 3.02
N ASP A 280 4.10 -8.08 4.09
CA ASP A 280 3.91 -7.44 5.39
C ASP A 280 5.13 -6.54 5.66
N SER A 281 4.95 -5.23 5.79
CA SER A 281 6.06 -4.29 6.06
C SER A 281 6.37 -4.12 7.56
N GLY A 282 5.74 -4.93 8.41
CA GLY A 282 6.01 -5.03 9.83
C GLY A 282 5.10 -4.18 10.70
N TRP A 283 4.80 -2.92 10.34
CA TRP A 283 4.14 -1.92 11.20
C TRP A 283 2.86 -2.43 11.88
N ARG A 284 2.68 -2.06 13.16
CA ARG A 284 1.43 -2.22 13.92
C ARG A 284 1.16 -0.95 14.71
N LEU A 285 -0.08 -0.46 14.69
CA LEU A 285 -0.50 0.77 15.38
C LEU A 285 -0.12 0.78 16.87
N ASN A 286 -0.17 -0.38 17.54
CA ASN A 286 0.22 -0.54 18.94
C ASN A 286 1.65 -0.07 19.27
N TRP A 287 2.53 0.04 18.28
CA TRP A 287 3.92 0.50 18.45
C TRP A 287 4.04 2.02 18.55
N GLN A 288 3.06 2.75 17.99
CA GLN A 288 2.95 4.21 18.09
C GLN A 288 2.99 4.70 19.53
N PHE A 289 2.45 3.90 20.45
CA PHE A 289 2.28 4.22 21.87
C PHE A 289 3.33 3.56 22.78
N LYS A 290 4.52 3.19 22.25
CA LYS A 290 5.62 2.54 23.01
C LYS A 290 6.88 3.43 23.08
N LYS A 291 8.01 2.87 23.54
CA LYS A 291 9.32 3.53 23.73
C LYS A 291 9.64 4.59 22.68
N GLY A 292 9.90 5.81 23.15
CA GLY A 292 10.31 6.94 22.32
C GLY A 292 9.16 7.64 21.59
N GLY A 293 7.94 7.10 21.63
CA GLY A 293 6.71 7.75 21.21
C GLY A 293 6.16 8.71 22.27
N TRP A 294 5.36 9.69 21.82
CA TRP A 294 4.86 10.78 22.68
C TRP A 294 3.83 10.29 23.70
N PRO A 295 3.80 10.83 24.95
CA PRO A 295 4.68 11.84 25.53
C PRO A 295 5.86 11.27 26.33
N ARG A 296 6.86 12.14 26.56
CA ARG A 296 8.09 11.98 27.38
C ARG A 296 7.90 11.50 28.84
N GLN A 297 6.67 11.25 29.28
CA GLN A 297 6.27 11.03 30.68
C GLN A 297 5.24 9.91 30.87
N THR A 298 4.82 9.20 29.82
CA THR A 298 4.19 7.91 30.07
C THR A 298 5.27 6.98 30.63
N LYS A 299 4.94 6.16 31.62
CA LYS A 299 5.69 4.93 31.90
C LYS A 299 5.48 3.97 30.72
N THR A 300 5.85 4.39 29.51
CA THR A 300 5.72 3.60 28.30
C THR A 300 6.64 2.40 28.45
N PRO A 301 6.26 1.21 27.96
CA PRO A 301 7.15 0.07 27.96
C PRO A 301 8.46 0.45 27.25
N GLU A 302 9.61 0.22 27.89
CA GLU A 302 10.95 0.46 27.33
C GLU A 302 11.29 -0.46 26.14
N TYR A 303 10.31 -1.21 25.64
CA TYR A 303 10.45 -2.11 24.52
C TYR A 303 9.37 -1.87 23.48
N CYS A 304 9.81 -1.62 22.26
CA CYS A 304 9.00 -1.48 21.07
C CYS A 304 9.52 -2.46 20.01
N PRO A 305 8.76 -3.52 19.64
CA PRO A 305 9.19 -4.48 18.62
C PRO A 305 9.67 -3.81 17.33
N TRP A 306 8.96 -2.76 16.91
CA TRP A 306 9.35 -1.96 15.75
C TRP A 306 10.81 -1.52 15.78
N ILE A 307 11.19 -0.84 16.86
CA ILE A 307 12.50 -0.19 17.05
C ILE A 307 13.55 -1.19 17.52
N ASP A 308 13.28 -1.91 18.61
CA ASP A 308 14.26 -2.75 19.30
C ASP A 308 14.54 -4.04 18.51
N GLU A 309 13.59 -4.55 17.72
CA GLU A 309 13.81 -5.65 16.77
C GLU A 309 14.18 -5.17 15.36
N LYS A 310 14.35 -3.85 15.17
CA LYS A 310 14.84 -3.23 13.92
C LYS A 310 14.02 -3.66 12.69
N LEU A 311 12.69 -3.66 12.83
CA LEU A 311 11.78 -4.00 11.74
C LEU A 311 11.68 -2.87 10.69
N TRP A 312 11.96 -1.64 11.11
CA TRP A 312 11.94 -0.43 10.26
C TRP A 312 13.19 -0.24 9.39
N LEU A 313 14.25 -1.03 9.61
CA LEU A 313 15.49 -0.93 8.85
C LEU A 313 15.43 -1.75 7.56
N PRO A 314 16.18 -1.34 6.51
CA PRO A 314 16.49 -2.22 5.39
C PRO A 314 17.05 -3.56 5.86
N HIS A 315 16.98 -4.56 4.98
CA HIS A 315 17.33 -5.95 5.30
C HIS A 315 18.67 -6.10 6.02
N TRP A 316 18.69 -6.91 7.09
CA TRP A 316 19.88 -7.29 7.82
C TRP A 316 19.80 -8.75 8.29
N LYS A 317 20.95 -9.40 8.48
CA LYS A 317 21.03 -10.83 8.80
C LYS A 317 20.35 -11.15 10.14
N GLY A 318 19.32 -12.00 10.12
CA GLY A 318 18.59 -12.37 11.33
C GLY A 318 17.41 -11.44 11.66
N GLN A 319 16.99 -10.58 10.72
CA GLN A 319 15.72 -9.85 10.81
C GLN A 319 14.52 -10.81 10.79
N ALA A 320 13.34 -10.36 11.22
CA ALA A 320 12.12 -11.16 11.16
C ALA A 320 11.85 -11.64 9.72
N ALA A 321 11.58 -12.94 9.55
CA ALA A 321 11.51 -13.53 8.22
C ALA A 321 10.18 -13.25 7.51
N TYR A 322 9.11 -13.03 8.29
CA TYR A 322 7.77 -12.77 7.78
C TYR A 322 7.59 -11.40 7.11
N ILE A 323 8.53 -10.46 7.28
CA ILE A 323 8.42 -9.12 6.69
C ILE A 323 9.16 -9.01 5.35
N THR A 324 8.65 -8.11 4.51
CA THR A 324 9.42 -7.48 3.43
C THR A 324 9.97 -6.15 3.94
N PRO A 325 11.30 -6.03 4.16
CA PRO A 325 11.88 -4.81 4.70
C PRO A 325 11.83 -3.67 3.67
N PRO A 326 11.90 -2.40 4.12
CA PRO A 326 12.01 -1.28 3.20
C PRO A 326 13.32 -1.34 2.41
N MET A 327 13.33 -0.70 1.24
CA MET A 327 14.54 -0.63 0.40
C MET A 327 15.55 0.37 0.97
N SER A 328 15.06 1.49 1.51
CA SER A 328 15.88 2.50 2.18
C SER A 328 15.06 3.30 3.19
N LYS A 329 15.77 3.91 4.14
CA LYS A 329 15.25 5.05 4.89
C LYS A 329 15.24 6.26 3.96
N PHE A 330 14.12 6.94 3.83
CA PHE A 330 13.93 7.94 2.79
C PHE A 330 12.80 8.91 3.16
N SER A 331 12.96 10.18 2.75
CA SER A 331 11.99 11.28 2.91
C SER A 331 11.86 11.85 4.32
N VAL A 332 11.17 12.99 4.41
CA VAL A 332 10.54 13.57 5.61
C VAL A 332 9.14 14.05 5.23
N GLY A 333 8.10 13.52 5.85
CA GLY A 333 6.69 13.85 5.57
C GLY A 333 6.28 13.62 4.12
N PRO A 334 6.31 12.36 3.61
CA PRO A 334 5.89 12.03 2.26
C PRO A 334 4.43 12.40 2.01
N GLY A 335 4.17 13.03 0.85
CA GLY A 335 2.84 13.36 0.34
C GLY A 335 2.61 12.74 -1.05
N GLY A 336 2.27 13.60 -2.03
CA GLY A 336 2.12 13.22 -3.43
C GLY A 336 3.25 12.35 -3.99
N PHE A 337 2.90 11.26 -4.68
CA PHE A 337 3.87 10.34 -5.29
C PHE A 337 3.38 9.84 -6.67
N LYS A 338 4.15 10.08 -7.73
CA LYS A 338 3.79 9.64 -9.10
C LYS A 338 4.99 9.22 -9.93
N TYR A 339 4.75 8.29 -10.85
CA TYR A 339 5.70 7.87 -11.89
C TYR A 339 5.43 8.63 -13.19
N ASN A 340 6.49 9.03 -13.90
CA ASN A 340 6.37 9.67 -15.21
C ASN A 340 5.70 8.71 -16.21
N PRO A 341 4.60 9.08 -16.89
CA PRO A 341 3.92 8.21 -17.85
C PRO A 341 4.73 7.91 -19.12
N GLY A 342 5.89 8.52 -19.31
CA GLY A 342 6.82 8.27 -20.43
C GLY A 342 6.89 9.42 -21.44
N THR A 343 5.82 10.21 -21.55
CA THR A 343 5.76 11.40 -22.43
C THR A 343 5.60 12.71 -21.68
N ALA A 344 5.70 12.68 -20.35
CA ALA A 344 5.58 13.85 -19.48
C ALA A 344 6.91 14.59 -19.30
N LEU A 345 6.84 15.93 -19.19
CA LEU A 345 8.01 16.81 -19.07
C LEU A 345 9.00 16.56 -20.21
N ASN A 346 10.29 16.80 -19.97
CA ASN A 346 11.38 16.57 -20.94
C ASN A 346 12.03 15.18 -20.77
N ASP A 347 12.98 14.84 -21.65
CA ASP A 347 13.64 13.52 -21.68
C ASP A 347 14.43 13.17 -20.40
N ARG A 348 14.86 14.17 -19.59
CA ARG A 348 15.62 13.95 -18.35
C ARG A 348 14.83 13.10 -17.36
N TYR A 349 13.52 13.32 -17.29
CA TYR A 349 12.64 12.73 -16.29
C TYR A 349 11.88 11.49 -16.78
N LYS A 350 12.19 10.97 -17.97
CA LYS A 350 11.64 9.69 -18.43
C LYS A 350 12.04 8.57 -17.46
N GLY A 351 11.04 7.82 -17.01
CA GLY A 351 11.19 6.75 -16.05
C GLY A 351 11.53 7.20 -14.63
N SER A 352 11.23 8.47 -14.28
CA SER A 352 11.41 9.00 -12.93
C SER A 352 10.14 8.89 -12.10
N PHE A 353 10.33 8.62 -10.82
CA PHE A 353 9.37 8.89 -9.76
C PHE A 353 9.56 10.31 -9.25
N PHE A 354 8.49 10.89 -8.72
CA PHE A 354 8.46 12.18 -8.05
C PHE A 354 7.76 12.02 -6.71
N LEU A 355 8.37 12.55 -5.65
CA LEU A 355 7.83 12.54 -4.30
C LEU A 355 7.76 13.96 -3.75
N CYS A 356 6.59 14.35 -3.26
CA CYS A 356 6.42 15.52 -2.40
C CYS A 356 6.88 15.21 -0.97
N GLU A 357 7.76 16.06 -0.43
CA GLU A 357 8.23 16.03 0.95
C GLU A 357 7.77 17.32 1.63
N PHE A 358 6.54 17.25 2.16
CA PHE A 358 5.73 18.42 2.48
C PHE A 358 6.38 19.34 3.55
N PRO A 359 6.88 18.83 4.70
CA PRO A 359 7.46 19.68 5.75
C PRO A 359 8.74 20.41 5.33
N VAL A 360 9.49 19.82 4.40
CA VAL A 360 10.80 20.33 3.93
C VAL A 360 10.70 21.07 2.60
N GLN A 361 9.48 21.32 2.12
CA GLN A 361 9.17 22.13 0.94
C GLN A 361 9.91 21.67 -0.33
N LYS A 362 9.98 20.35 -0.52
CA LYS A 362 10.80 19.74 -1.56
C LYS A 362 9.97 18.75 -2.36
N VAL A 363 10.18 18.71 -3.67
CA VAL A 363 9.81 17.57 -4.52
C VAL A 363 11.10 16.92 -4.98
N THR A 364 11.28 15.63 -4.72
CA THR A 364 12.45 14.85 -5.11
C THR A 364 12.11 13.98 -6.30
N ALA A 365 12.99 13.96 -7.30
CA ALA A 365 12.92 13.03 -8.42
C ALA A 365 14.00 11.95 -8.27
N PHE A 366 13.66 10.71 -8.65
CA PHE A 366 14.59 9.58 -8.63
C PHE A 366 14.16 8.49 -9.61
N LYS A 367 15.01 7.49 -9.82
CA LYS A 367 14.71 6.26 -10.59
C LYS A 367 14.97 5.02 -9.73
N THR A 368 14.59 3.86 -10.24
CA THR A 368 14.88 2.57 -9.60
C THR A 368 15.66 1.65 -10.54
N GLU A 369 16.56 0.86 -9.96
CA GLU A 369 17.29 -0.20 -10.66
C GLU A 369 17.12 -1.52 -9.92
N PRO A 370 17.00 -2.66 -10.64
CA PRO A 370 16.96 -3.97 -9.99
C PRO A 370 18.19 -4.24 -9.13
N GLN A 371 17.96 -4.79 -7.94
CA GLN A 371 18.99 -5.33 -7.05
C GLN A 371 18.41 -6.63 -6.45
N GLY A 372 18.84 -7.78 -6.97
CA GLY A 372 18.17 -9.05 -6.62
C GLY A 372 16.72 -9.08 -7.12
N ALA A 373 15.80 -9.58 -6.29
CA ALA A 373 14.36 -9.59 -6.53
C ALA A 373 13.66 -8.28 -6.12
N TYR A 374 14.44 -7.28 -5.70
CA TYR A 374 13.95 -5.96 -5.30
C TYR A 374 14.69 -4.86 -6.08
N PHE A 375 14.66 -3.63 -5.57
CA PHE A 375 15.21 -2.46 -6.26
C PHE A 375 16.06 -1.59 -5.32
N LYS A 376 16.94 -0.79 -5.92
CA LYS A 376 17.59 0.34 -5.25
C LYS A 376 17.14 1.65 -5.90
N MET A 377 17.07 2.70 -5.10
CA MET A 377 16.92 4.06 -5.59
C MET A 377 18.23 4.54 -6.23
N VAL A 378 18.12 5.18 -7.39
CA VAL A 378 19.25 5.82 -8.09
C VAL A 378 18.82 7.18 -8.62
N ASP A 379 19.79 8.02 -8.98
CA ASP A 379 19.52 9.33 -9.59
C ASP A 379 18.61 10.23 -8.73
N GLU A 380 18.75 10.16 -7.40
CA GLU A 380 18.03 11.04 -6.47
C GLU A 380 18.51 12.49 -6.61
N HIS A 381 17.60 13.41 -6.85
CA HIS A 381 17.89 14.84 -6.91
C HIS A 381 16.66 15.70 -6.62
N ILE A 382 16.90 16.93 -6.18
CA ILE A 382 15.85 17.93 -5.94
C ILE A 382 15.27 18.37 -7.29
N PHE A 383 13.98 18.13 -7.49
CA PHE A 383 13.23 18.58 -8.66
C PHE A 383 12.68 19.99 -8.46
N LEU A 384 11.93 20.18 -7.37
CA LEU A 384 11.34 21.45 -6.95
C LEU A 384 11.69 21.72 -5.48
N PHE A 385 11.93 22.98 -5.14
CA PHE A 385 12.25 23.41 -3.77
C PHE A 385 11.55 24.74 -3.47
N GLY A 386 11.16 24.95 -2.23
CA GLY A 386 10.49 26.16 -1.74
C GLY A 386 8.96 26.14 -1.92
N MET A 387 8.36 24.97 -2.09
CA MET A 387 6.90 24.80 -2.21
C MET A 387 6.42 23.71 -1.25
N MET A 388 5.34 23.99 -0.49
CA MET A 388 4.65 23.01 0.36
C MET A 388 3.74 22.12 -0.51
N ALA A 389 4.38 21.36 -1.40
CA ALA A 389 3.69 20.49 -2.34
C ALA A 389 3.00 19.34 -1.59
N SER A 390 1.67 19.27 -1.64
CA SER A 390 0.88 18.23 -0.97
C SER A 390 0.58 17.05 -1.91
N ALA A 391 0.28 17.32 -3.17
CA ALA A 391 -0.06 16.31 -4.17
C ALA A 391 0.48 16.67 -5.55
N ILE A 392 0.68 15.65 -6.38
CA ILE A 392 1.11 15.79 -7.78
C ILE A 392 0.36 14.83 -8.69
N ASN A 393 0.13 15.25 -9.94
CA ASN A 393 -0.38 14.37 -10.99
C ASN A 393 0.01 14.90 -12.38
N PHE A 394 -0.14 14.07 -13.41
CA PHE A 394 0.12 14.46 -14.80
C PHE A 394 -1.18 14.65 -15.57
N GLY A 395 -1.32 15.80 -16.23
CA GLY A 395 -2.46 16.08 -17.10
C GLY A 395 -2.44 15.27 -18.40
N PRO A 396 -3.53 15.22 -19.18
CA PRO A 396 -3.54 14.66 -20.54
C PRO A 396 -2.64 15.44 -21.50
N ASP A 397 -2.46 16.74 -21.26
CA ASP A 397 -1.45 17.58 -21.92
C ASP A 397 -0.01 17.13 -21.59
N GLY A 398 0.13 16.34 -20.52
CA GLY A 398 1.31 15.72 -19.95
C GLY A 398 2.16 16.67 -19.09
N SER A 399 1.65 17.85 -18.73
CA SER A 399 2.28 18.71 -17.72
C SER A 399 2.14 18.05 -16.36
N MET A 400 3.07 18.36 -15.45
CA MET A 400 2.89 18.00 -14.05
C MET A 400 2.13 19.12 -13.34
N TYR A 401 1.11 18.77 -12.56
CA TYR A 401 0.38 19.70 -11.72
C TYR A 401 0.70 19.41 -10.27
N VAL A 402 1.03 20.45 -9.52
CA VAL A 402 1.46 20.40 -8.12
C VAL A 402 0.45 21.19 -7.29
N ALA A 403 -0.20 20.52 -6.34
CA ALA A 403 -0.98 21.18 -5.31
C ALA A 403 -0.04 21.78 -4.26
N ASN A 404 -0.19 23.06 -3.98
CA ASN A 404 0.53 23.77 -2.94
C ASN A 404 -0.43 24.15 -1.82
N TRP A 405 -0.10 23.73 -0.60
CA TRP A 405 -0.83 24.08 0.60
C TRP A 405 0.10 24.78 1.59
N ASP A 406 0.14 26.11 1.53
CA ASP A 406 1.06 26.96 2.32
C ASP A 406 0.56 27.20 3.76
N GLY A 407 0.10 26.13 4.42
CA GLY A 407 -0.60 26.18 5.72
C GLY A 407 0.03 25.42 6.86
N LYS A 408 1.20 24.79 6.66
CA LYS A 408 1.89 24.01 7.70
C LYS A 408 0.97 23.01 8.41
N TRP A 409 0.19 22.25 7.62
CA TRP A 409 -0.78 21.26 8.08
C TRP A 409 -2.06 21.81 8.72
N GLN A 410 -2.32 23.12 8.62
CA GLN A 410 -3.54 23.75 9.13
C GLN A 410 -4.31 24.42 7.98
N PRO A 411 -5.65 24.26 7.93
CA PRO A 411 -6.46 24.92 6.93
C PRO A 411 -6.26 26.43 6.96
N ASN A 412 -6.03 27.03 5.80
CA ASN A 412 -5.91 28.46 5.60
C ASN A 412 -6.51 28.87 4.25
N GLU A 413 -6.26 30.12 3.84
CA GLU A 413 -6.81 30.69 2.60
C GLU A 413 -5.78 30.75 1.45
N LEU A 414 -4.69 29.96 1.50
CA LEU A 414 -3.51 30.12 0.63
C LEU A 414 -3.31 28.97 -0.39
N GLY A 415 -4.40 28.34 -0.84
CA GLY A 415 -4.37 27.21 -1.78
C GLY A 415 -4.04 27.58 -3.21
N SER A 416 -3.18 26.78 -3.85
CA SER A 416 -2.90 26.95 -5.27
C SER A 416 -2.54 25.64 -5.97
N ILE A 417 -2.76 25.60 -7.29
CA ILE A 417 -2.29 24.57 -8.19
C ILE A 417 -1.29 25.21 -9.16
N TRP A 418 -0.14 24.58 -9.32
CA TRP A 418 0.93 25.03 -10.20
C TRP A 418 1.20 23.99 -11.28
N ALA A 419 1.40 24.44 -12.51
CA ALA A 419 1.84 23.59 -13.61
C ALA A 419 3.37 23.67 -13.76
N VAL A 420 4.00 22.52 -13.94
CA VAL A 420 5.40 22.37 -14.35
C VAL A 420 5.42 21.73 -15.73
N ASP A 421 6.03 22.42 -16.70
CA ASP A 421 6.18 21.89 -18.06
C ASP A 421 7.40 22.47 -18.76
N ASP A 422 7.83 21.82 -19.84
CA ASP A 422 8.82 22.35 -20.78
C ASP A 422 8.09 23.12 -21.91
N PRO A 423 8.23 24.46 -21.98
CA PRO A 423 7.53 25.27 -22.97
C PRO A 423 7.88 24.92 -24.43
N ALA A 424 9.06 24.33 -24.67
CA ALA A 424 9.48 23.96 -26.02
C ALA A 424 8.67 22.78 -26.57
N ILE A 425 8.11 21.93 -25.69
CA ILE A 425 7.39 20.71 -26.09
C ILE A 425 5.95 20.65 -25.62
N ARG A 426 5.47 21.57 -24.75
CA ARG A 426 4.07 21.65 -24.27
C ARG A 426 3.04 21.44 -25.39
N ARG A 427 3.25 22.11 -26.53
CA ARG A 427 2.35 22.06 -27.71
C ARG A 427 2.90 21.24 -28.87
N SER A 428 3.86 20.35 -28.60
CA SER A 428 4.39 19.43 -29.62
C SER A 428 3.31 18.51 -30.15
N GLU A 429 3.48 18.09 -31.41
CA GLU A 429 2.53 17.18 -32.07
C GLU A 429 2.34 15.87 -31.29
N LYS A 430 3.42 15.35 -30.71
CA LYS A 430 3.39 14.16 -29.85
C LYS A 430 2.46 14.32 -28.64
N ARG A 431 2.46 15.49 -27.98
CA ARG A 431 1.64 15.77 -26.79
C ARG A 431 0.16 15.92 -27.16
N LYS A 432 -0.11 16.56 -28.31
CA LYS A 432 -1.47 16.64 -28.88
C LYS A 432 -2.02 15.26 -29.19
N GLN A 433 -1.22 14.40 -29.84
CA GLN A 433 -1.60 13.01 -30.14
C GLN A 433 -1.86 12.21 -28.86
N VAL A 434 -1.04 12.37 -27.82
CA VAL A 434 -1.28 11.71 -26.53
C VAL A 434 -2.62 12.16 -25.93
N ALA A 435 -2.87 13.46 -25.86
CA ALA A 435 -4.10 14.00 -25.30
C ALA A 435 -5.34 13.56 -26.11
N GLU A 436 -5.24 13.52 -27.45
CA GLU A 436 -6.31 13.03 -28.33
C GLU A 436 -6.58 11.53 -28.11
N LEU A 437 -5.53 10.70 -28.05
CA LEU A 437 -5.67 9.27 -27.81
C LEU A 437 -6.30 8.97 -26.44
N LEU A 438 -5.90 9.70 -25.39
CA LEU A 438 -6.50 9.55 -24.05
C LEU A 438 -7.98 9.92 -24.04
N ARG A 439 -8.38 10.97 -24.78
CA ARG A 439 -9.79 11.36 -24.92
C ARG A 439 -10.60 10.42 -25.81
N SER A 440 -9.93 9.66 -26.67
CA SER A 440 -10.60 8.86 -27.70
C SER A 440 -11.44 7.73 -27.08
N ASN A 441 -12.52 7.37 -27.77
CA ASN A 441 -13.31 6.19 -27.41
C ASN A 441 -12.58 4.92 -27.89
N TYR A 442 -11.81 4.29 -27.01
CA TYR A 442 -11.10 3.04 -27.29
C TYR A 442 -12.03 1.94 -27.81
N GLY A 443 -13.30 1.93 -27.40
CA GLY A 443 -14.34 1.03 -27.91
C GLY A 443 -14.65 1.13 -29.41
N GLY A 444 -14.34 2.27 -30.03
CA GLY A 444 -14.55 2.51 -31.46
C GLY A 444 -13.37 2.10 -32.36
N HIS A 445 -12.18 1.92 -31.79
CA HIS A 445 -10.97 1.63 -32.57
C HIS A 445 -10.88 0.15 -33.01
N PRO A 446 -10.29 -0.16 -34.18
CA PRO A 446 -10.08 -1.54 -34.61
C PRO A 446 -9.01 -2.24 -33.76
N ASP A 447 -9.14 -3.56 -33.58
CA ASP A 447 -8.23 -4.33 -32.73
C ASP A 447 -6.74 -4.22 -33.16
N VAL A 448 -6.46 -4.03 -34.45
CA VAL A 448 -5.08 -3.87 -34.96
C VAL A 448 -4.46 -2.60 -34.40
N PHE A 449 -5.21 -1.50 -34.42
CA PHE A 449 -4.78 -0.22 -33.85
C PHE A 449 -4.52 -0.34 -32.34
N LEU A 450 -5.42 -1.00 -31.60
CA LEU A 450 -5.23 -1.24 -30.17
C LEU A 450 -3.97 -2.08 -29.88
N VAL A 451 -3.67 -3.07 -30.72
CA VAL A 451 -2.44 -3.87 -30.59
C VAL A 451 -1.19 -3.02 -30.81
N ASP A 452 -1.21 -2.10 -31.78
CA ASP A 452 -0.08 -1.19 -32.02
C ASP A 452 0.16 -0.24 -30.84
N LEU A 453 -0.93 0.22 -30.19
CA LEU A 453 -0.87 1.06 -29.01
C LEU A 453 -0.26 0.37 -27.78
N LEU A 454 -0.18 -0.97 -27.73
CA LEU A 454 0.52 -1.67 -26.65
C LEU A 454 2.03 -1.32 -26.60
N ALA A 455 2.59 -0.79 -27.69
CA ALA A 455 3.97 -0.35 -27.75
C ALA A 455 4.16 1.17 -27.61
N HIS A 456 3.09 1.91 -27.34
CA HIS A 456 3.10 3.36 -27.24
C HIS A 456 4.03 3.84 -26.11
N GLU A 457 4.70 4.98 -26.27
CA GLU A 457 5.63 5.48 -25.24
C GLU A 457 4.93 5.89 -23.93
N ASP A 458 3.70 6.42 -24.02
CA ASP A 458 2.88 6.77 -22.86
C ASP A 458 2.20 5.54 -22.25
N GLN A 459 2.45 5.29 -20.96
CA GLN A 459 1.92 4.16 -20.20
C GLN A 459 0.40 4.18 -20.09
N ARG A 460 -0.23 5.36 -20.00
CA ARG A 460 -1.70 5.47 -19.87
C ARG A 460 -2.39 4.96 -21.13
N ILE A 461 -1.83 5.28 -22.30
CA ILE A 461 -2.31 4.78 -23.60
C ILE A 461 -2.14 3.26 -23.71
N ARG A 462 -0.98 2.72 -23.29
CA ARG A 462 -0.76 1.27 -23.29
C ARG A 462 -1.77 0.56 -22.39
N LEU A 463 -2.06 1.12 -21.21
CA LEU A 463 -3.04 0.57 -20.27
C LEU A 463 -4.45 0.57 -20.86
N GLU A 464 -4.94 1.69 -21.42
CA GLU A 464 -6.28 1.74 -22.02
C GLU A 464 -6.43 0.79 -23.20
N ALA A 465 -5.42 0.70 -24.07
CA ALA A 465 -5.42 -0.23 -25.19
C ALA A 465 -5.47 -1.70 -24.70
N GLN A 466 -4.69 -2.03 -23.67
CA GLN A 466 -4.70 -3.34 -23.05
C GLN A 466 -6.05 -3.67 -22.42
N PHE A 467 -6.61 -2.76 -21.62
CA PHE A 467 -7.89 -2.95 -20.94
C PHE A 467 -9.02 -3.14 -21.93
N GLU A 468 -9.01 -2.40 -23.04
CA GLU A 468 -10.00 -2.56 -24.09
C GLU A 468 -9.85 -3.90 -24.83
N LEU A 469 -8.63 -4.32 -25.16
CA LEU A 469 -8.38 -5.65 -25.75
C LEU A 469 -8.84 -6.78 -24.82
N ALA A 470 -8.63 -6.63 -23.50
CA ALA A 470 -9.10 -7.57 -22.50
C ALA A 470 -10.63 -7.58 -22.41
N ARG A 471 -11.26 -6.41 -22.33
CA ARG A 471 -12.73 -6.25 -22.29
C ARG A 471 -13.42 -6.88 -23.51
N ARG A 472 -12.78 -6.81 -24.68
CA ARG A 472 -13.25 -7.44 -25.94
C ARG A 472 -12.84 -8.90 -26.10
N ASP A 473 -12.26 -9.49 -25.06
CA ASP A 473 -11.84 -10.89 -25.01
C ASP A 473 -10.88 -11.31 -26.14
N LYS A 474 -9.90 -10.45 -26.47
CA LYS A 474 -8.97 -10.66 -27.60
C LYS A 474 -7.79 -11.56 -27.27
N PHE A 475 -8.07 -12.74 -26.69
CA PHE A 475 -7.09 -13.73 -26.26
C PHE A 475 -6.03 -14.05 -27.32
N GLU A 476 -6.42 -14.44 -28.53
CA GLU A 476 -5.48 -14.89 -29.57
C GLU A 476 -4.56 -13.75 -30.06
N LYS A 477 -5.04 -12.50 -30.09
CA LYS A 477 -4.22 -11.34 -30.47
C LYS A 477 -3.18 -11.05 -29.39
N LEU A 478 -3.60 -11.01 -28.13
CA LEU A 478 -2.70 -10.78 -27.00
C LEU A 478 -1.64 -11.89 -26.90
N LEU A 479 -2.05 -13.17 -27.03
CA LEU A 479 -1.11 -14.29 -27.02
C LEU A 479 -0.10 -14.23 -28.17
N LYS A 480 -0.55 -13.83 -29.38
CA LYS A 480 0.34 -13.64 -30.52
C LYS A 480 1.40 -12.58 -30.25
N VAL A 481 1.03 -11.45 -29.64
CA VAL A 481 1.96 -10.37 -29.29
C VAL A 481 2.94 -10.83 -28.19
N ALA A 482 2.43 -11.39 -27.09
CA ALA A 482 3.25 -11.86 -25.98
C ALA A 482 4.32 -12.88 -26.41
N ALA A 483 3.95 -13.82 -27.30
CA ALA A 483 4.82 -14.87 -27.79
C ALA A 483 5.74 -14.46 -28.96
N ASN A 484 5.65 -13.21 -29.46
CA ASN A 484 6.48 -12.76 -30.59
C ASN A 484 7.83 -12.19 -30.09
N PRO A 485 8.96 -12.87 -30.31
CA PRO A 485 10.27 -12.40 -29.84
C PRO A 485 10.75 -11.13 -30.55
N SER A 486 10.17 -10.78 -31.71
CA SER A 486 10.50 -9.55 -32.45
C SER A 486 9.63 -8.35 -32.06
N ALA A 487 8.59 -8.55 -31.23
CA ALA A 487 7.76 -7.44 -30.75
C ALA A 487 8.52 -6.62 -29.69
N LYS A 488 8.23 -5.31 -29.63
CA LYS A 488 8.80 -4.41 -28.62
C LYS A 488 8.49 -4.93 -27.20
N ARG A 489 9.46 -4.88 -26.30
CA ARG A 489 9.37 -5.40 -24.91
C ARG A 489 8.06 -4.98 -24.21
N LEU A 490 7.75 -3.69 -24.16
CA LEU A 490 6.56 -3.18 -23.48
C LEU A 490 5.24 -3.68 -24.10
N SER A 491 5.18 -3.85 -25.43
CA SER A 491 4.02 -4.43 -26.10
C SER A 491 3.74 -5.86 -25.62
N ARG A 492 4.80 -6.64 -25.44
CA ARG A 492 4.72 -8.01 -24.92
C ARG A 492 4.30 -8.03 -23.45
N VAL A 493 4.85 -7.13 -22.63
CA VAL A 493 4.47 -6.97 -21.20
C VAL A 493 2.98 -6.64 -21.06
N HIS A 494 2.49 -5.64 -21.77
CA HIS A 494 1.08 -5.27 -21.74
C HIS A 494 0.18 -6.36 -22.32
N ALA A 495 0.63 -7.09 -23.34
CA ALA A 495 -0.12 -8.25 -23.84
C ALA A 495 -0.24 -9.36 -22.78
N LEU A 496 0.83 -9.62 -22.00
CA LEU A 496 0.80 -10.57 -20.89
C LEU A 496 -0.15 -10.13 -19.78
N TRP A 497 -0.16 -8.84 -19.42
CA TRP A 497 -1.12 -8.32 -18.44
C TRP A 497 -2.56 -8.39 -18.94
N GLY A 498 -2.81 -8.06 -20.21
CA GLY A 498 -4.13 -8.19 -20.83
C GLY A 498 -4.66 -9.62 -20.80
N LEU A 499 -3.80 -10.62 -21.04
CA LEU A 499 -4.17 -12.04 -20.88
C LEU A 499 -4.57 -12.39 -19.44
N GLY A 500 -3.94 -11.74 -18.45
CA GLY A 500 -4.24 -11.94 -17.04
C GLY A 500 -5.61 -11.41 -16.60
N GLN A 501 -6.17 -10.47 -17.37
CA GLN A 501 -7.49 -9.85 -17.11
C GLN A 501 -8.67 -10.64 -17.67
N LEU A 502 -8.40 -11.57 -18.60
CA LEU A 502 -9.44 -12.38 -19.21
C LEU A 502 -10.04 -13.37 -18.21
N GLU A 503 -11.19 -13.93 -18.52
CA GLU A 503 -11.82 -14.99 -17.73
C GLU A 503 -11.07 -16.33 -17.85
N ASP A 504 -11.16 -17.15 -16.80
CA ASP A 504 -10.46 -18.43 -16.77
C ASP A 504 -11.08 -19.49 -17.70
N ASP A 505 -10.23 -20.21 -18.44
CA ASP A 505 -10.67 -21.24 -19.40
C ASP A 505 -9.58 -22.32 -19.54
N LEU A 506 -9.97 -23.59 -19.40
CA LEU A 506 -9.06 -24.73 -19.43
C LEU A 506 -8.29 -24.87 -20.76
N GLN A 507 -8.94 -24.63 -21.90
CA GLN A 507 -8.31 -24.70 -23.22
C GLN A 507 -7.35 -23.53 -23.44
N ARG A 508 -7.73 -22.32 -23.01
CA ARG A 508 -6.84 -21.15 -23.02
C ARG A 508 -5.62 -21.41 -22.15
N ASN A 509 -5.81 -21.96 -20.95
CA ASN A 509 -4.71 -22.33 -20.05
C ASN A 509 -3.75 -23.35 -20.66
N LYS A 510 -4.27 -24.37 -21.37
CA LYS A 510 -3.43 -25.31 -22.14
C LYS A 510 -2.64 -24.62 -23.25
N ARG A 511 -3.22 -23.61 -23.93
CA ARG A 511 -2.51 -22.82 -24.94
C ARG A 511 -1.44 -21.93 -24.33
N LEU A 512 -1.75 -21.23 -23.22
CA LEU A 512 -0.79 -20.44 -22.46
C LEU A 512 0.40 -21.30 -22.05
N ALA A 513 0.14 -22.47 -21.46
CA ALA A 513 1.19 -23.40 -21.06
C ALA A 513 2.12 -23.82 -22.21
N ARG A 514 1.63 -23.88 -23.45
CA ARG A 514 2.43 -24.23 -24.64
C ARG A 514 3.17 -23.03 -25.25
N ARG A 515 2.55 -21.85 -25.25
CA ARG A 515 3.00 -20.71 -26.07
C ARG A 515 3.69 -19.59 -25.30
N LEU A 516 3.57 -19.57 -23.98
CA LEU A 516 4.21 -18.52 -23.18
C LEU A 516 5.74 -18.61 -23.25
N PRO A 517 6.43 -17.46 -23.32
CA PRO A 517 7.87 -17.37 -23.57
C PRO A 517 8.70 -17.59 -22.28
N PHE A 518 8.60 -18.77 -21.66
CA PHE A 518 9.35 -19.09 -20.42
C PHE A 518 10.87 -19.17 -20.62
N THR A 519 11.34 -19.31 -21.86
CA THR A 519 12.77 -19.39 -22.21
C THR A 519 13.21 -18.21 -23.07
N ASP A 520 12.52 -17.06 -22.95
CA ASP A 520 12.88 -15.85 -23.69
C ASP A 520 14.27 -15.35 -23.31
N SER A 521 14.98 -14.70 -24.23
CA SER A 521 16.26 -14.06 -23.93
C SER A 521 16.10 -12.88 -22.96
N ASP A 522 14.95 -12.20 -22.97
CA ASP A 522 14.65 -11.09 -22.05
C ASP A 522 14.09 -11.64 -20.73
N PHE A 523 14.82 -11.42 -19.63
CA PHE A 523 14.42 -11.87 -18.30
C PHE A 523 13.08 -11.26 -17.85
N GLU A 524 12.74 -10.05 -18.31
CA GLU A 524 11.46 -9.43 -17.94
C GLU A 524 10.30 -10.19 -18.55
N ILE A 525 10.46 -10.67 -19.79
CA ILE A 525 9.43 -11.45 -20.46
C ILE A 525 9.23 -12.79 -19.77
N ARG A 526 10.32 -13.46 -19.33
CA ARG A 526 10.23 -14.68 -18.53
C ARG A 526 9.51 -14.43 -17.19
N ALA A 527 9.87 -13.36 -16.49
CA ALA A 527 9.26 -12.96 -15.23
C ALA A 527 7.75 -12.68 -15.37
N GLN A 528 7.36 -11.92 -16.40
CA GLN A 528 5.95 -11.59 -16.66
C GLN A 528 5.14 -12.81 -17.11
N ALA A 529 5.76 -13.75 -17.86
CA ALA A 529 5.13 -15.03 -18.20
C ALA A 529 4.85 -15.88 -16.95
N ALA A 530 5.82 -15.95 -16.01
CA ALA A 530 5.61 -16.63 -14.73
C ALA A 530 4.49 -15.95 -13.90
N LYS A 531 4.50 -14.62 -13.80
CA LYS A 531 3.46 -13.83 -13.13
C LYS A 531 2.06 -14.11 -13.70
N LEU A 532 1.90 -14.10 -15.02
CA LEU A 532 0.62 -14.38 -15.69
C LEU A 532 0.08 -15.76 -15.32
N VAL A 533 0.93 -16.79 -15.35
CA VAL A 533 0.56 -18.18 -15.05
C VAL A 533 0.09 -18.32 -13.60
N GLY A 534 0.73 -17.60 -12.68
CA GLY A 534 0.33 -17.50 -11.28
C GLY A 534 -1.05 -16.85 -11.11
N ILE A 535 -1.26 -15.66 -11.69
CA ILE A 535 -2.56 -14.95 -11.69
C ILE A 535 -3.69 -15.87 -12.19
N ARG A 536 -3.40 -16.62 -13.26
CA ARG A 536 -4.32 -17.55 -13.92
C ARG A 536 -4.37 -18.92 -13.26
N LYS A 537 -3.58 -19.17 -12.22
CA LYS A 537 -3.48 -20.44 -11.47
C LYS A 537 -3.32 -21.66 -12.38
N VAL A 538 -2.52 -21.55 -13.44
CA VAL A 538 -2.38 -22.59 -14.47
C VAL A 538 -1.48 -23.73 -13.99
N LYS A 539 -2.09 -24.71 -13.31
CA LYS A 539 -1.39 -25.84 -12.66
C LYS A 539 -0.46 -26.64 -13.57
N CYS A 540 -0.81 -26.84 -14.84
CA CYS A 540 0.02 -27.61 -15.76
C CYS A 540 1.37 -26.95 -16.12
N CYS A 541 1.61 -25.71 -15.69
CA CYS A 541 2.90 -25.03 -15.80
C CYS A 541 3.82 -25.27 -14.59
N ALA A 542 3.40 -26.02 -13.56
CA ALA A 542 4.17 -26.20 -12.32
C ALA A 542 5.63 -26.64 -12.56
N ALA A 543 5.86 -27.61 -13.46
CA ALA A 543 7.21 -28.04 -13.82
C ALA A 543 8.05 -26.92 -14.45
N LYS A 544 7.46 -26.15 -15.38
CA LYS A 544 8.14 -25.00 -16.02
C LYS A 544 8.46 -23.90 -15.01
N LEU A 545 7.56 -23.64 -14.06
CA LEU A 545 7.80 -22.68 -12.98
C LEU A 545 8.89 -23.18 -12.03
N ALA A 546 8.94 -24.48 -11.74
CA ALA A 546 10.00 -25.07 -10.92
C ALA A 546 11.38 -24.89 -11.58
N ASP A 547 11.49 -25.05 -12.90
CA ASP A 547 12.73 -24.77 -13.64
C ASP A 547 13.16 -23.29 -13.47
N LEU A 548 12.20 -22.36 -13.51
CA LEU A 548 12.46 -20.92 -13.33
C LEU A 548 12.92 -20.52 -11.92
N LEU A 549 12.80 -21.40 -10.91
CA LEU A 549 13.43 -21.17 -9.60
C LEU A 549 14.96 -21.21 -9.66
N HIS A 550 15.53 -21.66 -10.79
CA HIS A 550 16.96 -21.74 -11.06
C HIS A 550 17.43 -20.70 -12.08
N ASP A 551 16.57 -19.78 -12.52
CA ASP A 551 16.93 -18.72 -13.46
C ASP A 551 18.06 -17.84 -12.91
N GLU A 552 18.95 -17.31 -13.76
CA GLU A 552 20.03 -16.42 -13.32
C GLU A 552 19.51 -15.09 -12.74
N ASN A 553 18.29 -14.69 -13.12
CA ASN A 553 17.69 -13.44 -12.71
C ASN A 553 16.71 -13.63 -11.54
N ALA A 554 16.98 -12.93 -10.44
CA ALA A 554 16.18 -13.02 -9.21
C ALA A 554 14.72 -12.57 -9.38
N ARG A 555 14.41 -11.65 -10.31
CA ARG A 555 13.02 -11.27 -10.60
C ARG A 555 12.23 -12.43 -11.24
N VAL A 556 12.89 -13.25 -12.06
CA VAL A 556 12.27 -14.45 -12.63
C VAL A 556 12.02 -15.47 -11.53
N GLN A 557 13.01 -15.73 -10.67
CA GLN A 557 12.87 -16.61 -9.51
C GLN A 557 11.73 -16.15 -8.58
N PHE A 558 11.62 -14.84 -8.31
CA PHE A 558 10.56 -14.24 -7.51
C PHE A 558 9.17 -14.57 -8.06
N HIS A 559 8.93 -14.26 -9.34
CA HIS A 559 7.61 -14.50 -9.93
C HIS A 559 7.32 -15.99 -10.12
N ALA A 560 8.33 -16.82 -10.34
CA ALA A 560 8.18 -18.27 -10.37
C ALA A 560 7.72 -18.82 -9.00
N ALA A 561 8.37 -18.42 -7.92
CA ALA A 561 8.02 -18.85 -6.56
C ALA A 561 6.61 -18.38 -6.15
N MET A 562 6.24 -17.12 -6.44
CA MET A 562 4.89 -16.61 -6.23
C MET A 562 3.85 -17.44 -7.02
N ALA A 563 4.11 -17.70 -8.30
CA ALA A 563 3.20 -18.44 -9.17
C ALA A 563 3.00 -19.89 -8.74
N LEU A 564 4.02 -20.56 -8.21
CA LEU A 564 3.91 -21.91 -7.66
C LEU A 564 2.95 -21.98 -6.47
N GLY A 565 2.98 -20.98 -5.59
CA GLY A 565 2.02 -20.88 -4.48
C GLY A 565 0.58 -20.70 -4.98
N GLN A 566 0.39 -19.86 -5.99
CA GLN A 566 -0.92 -19.61 -6.58
C GLN A 566 -1.47 -20.83 -7.36
N ALA A 567 -0.60 -21.62 -7.98
CA ALA A 567 -0.96 -22.88 -8.63
C ALA A 567 -1.33 -23.98 -7.62
N GLY A 568 -0.71 -23.98 -6.44
CA GLY A 568 -1.02 -24.89 -5.33
C GLY A 568 -0.64 -26.35 -5.61
N ASP A 569 0.49 -26.58 -6.27
CA ASP A 569 1.01 -27.92 -6.57
C ASP A 569 2.13 -28.31 -5.58
N SER A 570 1.82 -29.24 -4.68
CA SER A 570 2.74 -29.69 -3.63
C SER A 570 4.00 -30.39 -4.16
N SER A 571 3.99 -30.87 -5.42
CA SER A 571 5.19 -31.48 -6.02
C SER A 571 6.36 -30.50 -6.17
N THR A 572 6.09 -29.20 -6.09
CA THR A 572 7.09 -28.13 -6.28
C THR A 572 7.74 -27.66 -4.97
N VAL A 573 7.25 -28.13 -3.83
CA VAL A 573 7.77 -27.79 -2.49
C VAL A 573 9.28 -28.03 -2.36
N PRO A 574 9.86 -29.15 -2.84
CA PRO A 574 11.31 -29.34 -2.77
C PRO A 574 12.10 -28.25 -3.51
N GLY A 575 11.58 -27.74 -4.64
CA GLY A 575 12.19 -26.65 -5.40
C GLY A 575 12.20 -25.33 -4.62
N LEU A 576 11.09 -25.01 -3.94
CA LEU A 576 10.98 -23.82 -3.08
C LEU A 576 11.90 -23.89 -1.86
N ILE A 577 12.01 -25.06 -1.23
CA ILE A 577 12.95 -25.30 -0.12
C ILE A 577 14.40 -25.13 -0.60
N ALA A 578 14.73 -25.68 -1.78
CA ALA A 578 16.05 -25.52 -2.36
C ALA A 578 16.36 -24.06 -2.74
N LEU A 579 15.37 -23.29 -3.19
CA LEU A 579 15.52 -21.84 -3.41
C LEU A 579 15.86 -21.11 -2.09
N LEU A 580 15.15 -21.40 -1.01
CA LEU A 580 15.43 -20.84 0.31
C LEU A 580 16.83 -21.20 0.81
N GLU A 581 17.27 -22.45 0.61
CA GLU A 581 18.62 -22.89 0.97
C GLU A 581 19.69 -22.12 0.19
N ARG A 582 19.52 -21.94 -1.12
CA ARG A 582 20.46 -21.17 -1.96
C ARG A 582 20.47 -19.68 -1.63
N ASN A 583 19.28 -19.11 -1.38
CA ASN A 583 19.11 -17.71 -1.02
C ASN A 583 19.81 -17.41 0.32
N ASP A 584 19.73 -18.33 1.28
CA ASP A 584 20.39 -18.24 2.60
C ASP A 584 20.18 -16.87 3.26
N ASP A 585 18.93 -16.38 3.22
CA ASP A 585 18.50 -15.09 3.76
C ASP A 585 19.17 -13.85 3.14
N ARG A 586 19.80 -13.93 1.96
CA ARG A 586 20.48 -12.78 1.33
C ARG A 586 19.52 -11.81 0.68
N ASP A 587 18.45 -12.31 0.07
CA ASP A 587 17.40 -11.52 -0.56
C ASP A 587 16.06 -11.77 0.15
N ALA A 588 15.58 -10.74 0.84
CA ALA A 588 14.32 -10.80 1.61
C ALA A 588 13.08 -10.95 0.72
N TYR A 589 13.13 -10.47 -0.52
CA TYR A 589 12.02 -10.55 -1.46
C TYR A 589 11.95 -11.92 -2.11
N LEU A 590 13.09 -12.56 -2.42
CA LEU A 590 13.11 -13.98 -2.78
C LEU A 590 12.62 -14.87 -1.63
N ARG A 591 13.02 -14.56 -0.39
CA ARG A 591 12.50 -15.24 0.79
C ARG A 591 10.98 -15.09 0.89
N HIS A 592 10.45 -13.87 0.75
CA HIS A 592 9.01 -13.61 0.70
C HIS A 592 8.30 -14.44 -0.37
N ALA A 593 8.81 -14.43 -1.60
CA ALA A 593 8.21 -15.18 -2.70
C ALA A 593 8.19 -16.69 -2.44
N ALA A 594 9.26 -17.24 -1.87
CA ALA A 594 9.30 -18.65 -1.48
C ALA A 594 8.36 -18.97 -0.30
N ILE A 595 8.22 -18.07 0.69
CA ILE A 595 7.23 -18.20 1.76
C ILE A 595 5.81 -18.24 1.20
N MET A 596 5.48 -17.34 0.27
CA MET A 596 4.18 -17.33 -0.42
C MET A 596 3.97 -18.60 -1.25
N GLY A 597 5.02 -19.05 -1.94
CA GLY A 597 5.07 -20.33 -2.65
C GLY A 597 4.72 -21.51 -1.74
N LEU A 598 5.40 -21.61 -0.60
CA LEU A 598 5.20 -22.67 0.38
C LEU A 598 3.81 -22.61 1.02
N ALA A 599 3.35 -21.42 1.43
CA ALA A 599 2.04 -21.26 2.03
C ALA A 599 0.90 -21.66 1.08
N GLY A 600 1.06 -21.44 -0.23
CA GLY A 600 0.05 -21.81 -1.23
C GLY A 600 0.10 -23.25 -1.71
N SER A 601 1.25 -23.94 -1.59
CA SER A 601 1.47 -25.26 -2.21
C SER A 601 1.78 -26.41 -1.24
N ALA A 602 2.37 -26.14 -0.08
CA ALA A 602 2.80 -27.17 0.85
C ALA A 602 1.69 -27.61 1.81
N ARG A 603 1.69 -28.89 2.19
CA ARG A 603 0.88 -29.36 3.32
C ARG A 603 1.53 -28.91 4.63
N PRO A 604 0.76 -28.52 5.66
CA PRO A 604 1.34 -28.08 6.94
C PRO A 604 2.26 -29.10 7.60
N ALA A 605 2.05 -30.41 7.38
CA ALA A 605 2.94 -31.46 7.86
C ALA A 605 4.32 -31.44 7.19
N GLU A 606 4.39 -31.14 5.88
CA GLU A 606 5.66 -31.00 5.13
C GLU A 606 6.46 -29.80 5.62
N LEU A 607 5.77 -28.70 5.93
CA LEU A 607 6.35 -27.52 6.58
C LEU A 607 6.86 -27.86 7.99
N SER A 608 6.05 -28.50 8.83
CA SER A 608 6.44 -28.84 10.20
C SER A 608 7.67 -29.75 10.26
N ALA A 609 7.83 -30.65 9.28
CA ALA A 609 8.98 -31.54 9.16
C ALA A 609 10.31 -30.81 8.85
N GLN A 610 10.26 -29.56 8.36
CA GLN A 610 11.47 -28.78 8.10
C GLN A 610 12.19 -28.34 9.38
N ASN A 611 11.64 -28.57 10.57
CA ASN A 611 12.32 -28.27 11.85
C ASN A 611 13.68 -28.98 12.00
N LYS A 612 13.93 -30.06 11.25
CA LYS A 612 15.22 -30.77 11.21
C LYS A 612 16.13 -30.34 10.06
N HIS A 613 15.70 -29.40 9.22
CA HIS A 613 16.51 -28.96 8.08
C HIS A 613 17.80 -28.28 8.55
N LYS A 614 18.94 -28.56 7.92
CA LYS A 614 20.25 -28.02 8.33
C LYS A 614 20.35 -26.49 8.25
N SER A 615 19.71 -25.87 7.25
CA SER A 615 19.73 -24.41 7.05
C SER A 615 18.68 -23.72 7.92
N ALA A 616 19.12 -22.76 8.75
CA ALA A 616 18.24 -21.92 9.56
C ALA A 616 17.32 -21.02 8.70
N ALA A 617 17.79 -20.58 7.53
CA ALA A 617 16.99 -19.78 6.59
C ALA A 617 15.76 -20.55 6.07
N VAL A 618 15.90 -21.86 5.81
CA VAL A 618 14.76 -22.72 5.46
C VAL A 618 13.80 -22.85 6.63
N ARG A 619 14.31 -23.10 7.84
CA ARG A 619 13.47 -23.29 9.03
C ARG A 619 12.65 -22.05 9.36
N VAL A 620 13.28 -20.88 9.35
CA VAL A 620 12.60 -19.61 9.65
C VAL A 620 11.55 -19.24 8.58
N ALA A 621 11.84 -19.46 7.30
CA ALA A 621 10.87 -19.22 6.23
C ALA A 621 9.69 -20.18 6.34
N THR A 622 9.93 -21.41 6.78
CA THR A 622 8.87 -22.38 7.02
C THR A 622 7.98 -22.00 8.22
N VAL A 623 8.58 -21.45 9.28
CA VAL A 623 7.83 -20.83 10.37
C VAL A 623 6.97 -19.67 9.86
N ALA A 624 7.52 -18.78 9.02
CA ALA A 624 6.77 -17.67 8.44
C ALA A 624 5.61 -18.15 7.53
N ALA A 625 5.80 -19.23 6.77
CA ALA A 625 4.71 -19.84 6.00
C ALA A 625 3.60 -20.39 6.92
N LEU A 626 3.97 -21.08 8.01
CA LEU A 626 3.01 -21.58 9.00
C LEU A 626 2.31 -20.46 9.77
N ARG A 627 3.00 -19.35 10.06
CA ARG A 627 2.43 -18.10 10.62
C ARG A 627 1.30 -17.61 9.72
N ARG A 628 1.57 -17.52 8.41
CA ARG A 628 0.60 -17.06 7.41
C ARG A 628 -0.62 -17.98 7.30
N LEU A 629 -0.42 -19.28 7.49
CA LEU A 629 -1.48 -20.28 7.56
C LEU A 629 -2.18 -20.36 8.93
N LYS A 630 -1.71 -19.60 9.94
CA LYS A 630 -2.16 -19.67 11.34
C LYS A 630 -2.16 -21.09 11.92
N HIS A 631 -1.18 -21.90 11.52
CA HIS A 631 -1.22 -23.35 11.76
C HIS A 631 -0.39 -23.76 13.00
N PRO A 632 -0.89 -24.66 13.87
CA PRO A 632 -0.21 -25.07 15.11
C PRO A 632 1.13 -25.80 14.90
N GLY A 633 1.43 -26.20 13.66
CA GLY A 633 2.70 -26.80 13.25
C GLY A 633 3.95 -26.00 13.65
N VAL A 634 3.82 -24.68 13.88
CA VAL A 634 4.88 -23.80 14.42
C VAL A 634 5.47 -24.37 15.72
N LYS A 635 4.68 -25.10 16.52
CA LYS A 635 5.13 -25.79 17.74
C LYS A 635 6.41 -26.61 17.54
N SER A 636 6.59 -27.20 16.36
CA SER A 636 7.75 -28.04 16.02
C SER A 636 9.08 -27.30 16.04
N PHE A 637 9.05 -25.96 16.03
CA PHE A 637 10.22 -25.06 15.99
C PHE A 637 10.50 -24.37 17.33
N LEU A 638 9.66 -24.58 18.37
CA LEU A 638 9.84 -23.97 19.69
C LEU A 638 11.01 -24.56 20.51
N ALA A 639 11.66 -25.61 19.99
CA ALA A 639 12.87 -26.21 20.57
C ALA A 639 14.12 -26.00 19.68
N ASP A 640 14.06 -25.10 18.70
CA ASP A 640 15.18 -24.85 17.79
C ASP A 640 16.39 -24.25 18.53
N SER A 641 17.58 -24.73 18.20
CA SER A 641 18.82 -24.21 18.81
C SER A 641 19.25 -22.86 18.25
N SER A 642 18.73 -22.46 17.08
CA SER A 642 18.97 -21.14 16.52
C SER A 642 18.01 -20.13 17.15
N GLU A 643 18.54 -19.17 17.92
CA GLU A 643 17.72 -18.10 18.53
C GLU A 643 16.88 -17.34 17.50
N TRP A 644 17.36 -17.19 16.27
CA TRP A 644 16.60 -16.55 15.19
C TRP A 644 15.32 -17.33 14.83
N VAL A 645 15.41 -18.66 14.72
CA VAL A 645 14.26 -19.52 14.40
C VAL A 645 13.32 -19.61 15.59
N LEU A 646 13.87 -19.74 16.80
CA LEU A 646 13.11 -19.75 18.04
C LEU A 646 12.32 -18.45 18.23
N ARG A 647 12.96 -17.29 18.01
CA ARG A 647 12.29 -15.98 18.08
C ARG A 647 11.17 -15.89 17.05
N GLU A 648 11.40 -16.27 15.80
CA GLU A 648 10.35 -16.25 14.77
C GLU A 648 9.16 -17.15 15.16
N ALA A 649 9.43 -18.36 15.69
CA ALA A 649 8.38 -19.30 16.10
C ALA A 649 7.56 -18.77 17.28
N ILE A 650 8.23 -18.19 18.29
CA ILE A 650 7.56 -17.53 19.42
C ILE A 650 6.72 -16.36 18.93
N SER A 651 7.27 -15.48 18.10
CA SER A 651 6.55 -14.32 17.54
C SER A 651 5.39 -14.74 16.65
N ALA A 652 5.49 -15.83 15.89
CA ALA A 652 4.40 -16.36 15.07
C ALA A 652 3.21 -16.87 15.90
N VAL A 653 3.48 -17.46 17.07
CA VAL A 653 2.42 -17.93 17.98
C VAL A 653 1.86 -16.79 18.82
N HIS A 654 2.72 -15.86 19.24
CA HIS A 654 2.39 -14.81 20.19
C HIS A 654 1.77 -13.57 19.52
N ASP A 655 2.38 -13.02 18.47
CA ASP A 655 2.04 -11.70 17.96
C ASP A 655 0.75 -11.71 17.11
N ASP A 656 0.22 -10.51 16.85
CA ASP A 656 -0.95 -10.27 15.99
C ASP A 656 -2.16 -11.15 16.34
N GLU A 657 -2.65 -11.92 15.37
CA GLU A 657 -3.82 -12.78 15.49
C GLU A 657 -3.57 -14.03 16.37
N SER A 658 -2.32 -14.25 16.77
CA SER A 658 -1.88 -15.39 17.60
C SER A 658 -2.14 -16.76 16.96
N ILE A 659 -1.54 -17.80 17.54
CA ILE A 659 -1.96 -19.19 17.35
C ILE A 659 -2.37 -19.72 18.73
N PRO A 660 -3.64 -19.51 19.16
CA PRO A 660 -4.05 -19.74 20.54
C PRO A 660 -3.80 -21.16 21.05
N GLU A 661 -3.94 -22.17 20.18
CA GLU A 661 -3.66 -23.59 20.51
C GLU A 661 -2.22 -23.83 20.98
N VAL A 662 -1.25 -23.06 20.47
CA VAL A 662 0.18 -23.24 20.77
C VAL A 662 0.66 -22.27 21.85
N LEU A 663 -0.12 -21.23 22.17
CA LEU A 663 0.27 -20.22 23.16
C LEU A 663 0.64 -20.79 24.54
N PRO A 664 -0.05 -21.81 25.09
CA PRO A 664 0.38 -22.48 26.32
C PRO A 664 1.79 -23.07 26.23
N VAL A 665 2.16 -23.64 25.08
CA VAL A 665 3.50 -24.22 24.86
C VAL A 665 4.57 -23.12 24.87
N VAL A 666 4.27 -21.94 24.33
CA VAL A 666 5.16 -20.78 24.44
C VAL A 666 5.30 -20.35 25.90
N ALA A 667 4.21 -20.30 26.66
CA ALA A 667 4.25 -19.96 28.08
C ALA A 667 5.11 -20.96 28.90
N ASP A 668 5.09 -22.25 28.54
CA ASP A 668 5.89 -23.31 29.17
C ASP A 668 7.41 -23.14 28.96
N LEU A 669 7.86 -22.33 28.00
CA LEU A 669 9.29 -22.09 27.77
C LEU A 669 9.93 -21.14 28.79
N LEU A 670 9.13 -20.33 29.53
CA LEU A 670 9.67 -19.31 30.44
C LEU A 670 10.68 -19.86 31.48
N PRO A 671 10.40 -20.97 32.20
CA PRO A 671 11.36 -21.52 33.16
C PRO A 671 12.63 -22.06 32.51
N LEU A 672 12.56 -22.48 31.25
CA LEU A 672 13.67 -23.03 30.48
C LEU A 672 14.44 -21.96 29.71
N ASN A 673 13.99 -20.71 29.73
CA ASN A 673 14.56 -19.64 28.93
C ASN A 673 15.99 -19.32 29.39
N LYS A 674 16.93 -19.51 28.47
CA LYS A 674 18.36 -19.17 28.60
C LYS A 674 18.78 -18.01 27.68
N SER A 675 17.87 -17.51 26.86
CA SER A 675 18.17 -16.45 25.90
C SER A 675 18.36 -15.11 26.62
N GLN A 676 19.32 -14.32 26.14
CA GLN A 676 19.48 -12.92 26.54
C GLN A 676 18.63 -11.97 25.68
N SER A 677 17.88 -12.51 24.70
CA SER A 677 17.04 -11.72 23.81
C SER A 677 15.80 -11.23 24.55
N GLU A 678 15.73 -9.92 24.78
CA GLU A 678 14.55 -9.25 25.34
C GLU A 678 13.28 -9.57 24.55
N ALA A 679 13.38 -9.68 23.22
CA ALA A 679 12.28 -10.05 22.32
C ALA A 679 11.66 -11.42 22.62
N ILE A 680 12.48 -12.40 23.03
CA ILE A 680 12.02 -13.74 23.40
C ILE A 680 11.40 -13.65 24.78
N THR A 681 12.16 -13.16 25.76
CA THR A 681 11.77 -13.09 27.16
C THR A 681 10.43 -12.38 27.36
N ARG A 682 10.23 -11.21 26.74
CA ARG A 682 8.97 -10.46 26.86
C ARG A 682 7.76 -11.21 26.31
N ARG A 683 7.91 -11.94 25.20
CA ARG A 683 6.83 -12.76 24.64
C ARG A 683 6.53 -13.98 25.50
N LEU A 684 7.53 -14.58 26.16
CA LEU A 684 7.31 -15.66 27.12
C LEU A 684 6.56 -15.18 28.38
N LEU A 685 6.93 -14.01 28.90
CA LEU A 685 6.23 -13.36 30.02
C LEU A 685 4.79 -13.02 29.63
N SER A 686 4.60 -12.38 28.47
CA SER A 686 3.27 -12.03 27.96
C SER A 686 2.41 -13.27 27.64
N ALA A 687 2.99 -14.35 27.13
CA ALA A 687 2.28 -15.61 26.93
C ALA A 687 1.76 -16.20 28.26
N ASN A 688 2.56 -16.16 29.33
CA ASN A 688 2.09 -16.60 30.65
C ASN A 688 0.92 -15.74 31.17
N LEU A 689 0.99 -14.41 30.97
CA LEU A 689 -0.12 -13.51 31.31
C LEU A 689 -1.39 -13.83 30.52
N ARG A 690 -1.27 -14.06 29.22
CA ARG A 690 -2.40 -14.30 28.31
C ARG A 690 -3.06 -15.67 28.49
N VAL A 691 -2.29 -16.69 28.86
CA VAL A 691 -2.82 -18.04 29.17
C VAL A 691 -3.52 -18.05 30.53
N GLY A 692 -2.94 -17.35 31.53
CA GLY A 692 -3.67 -16.94 32.73
C GLY A 692 -4.07 -18.06 33.71
N GLN A 693 -3.38 -19.20 33.74
CA GLN A 693 -3.62 -20.27 34.72
C GLN A 693 -2.76 -20.07 35.99
N ALA A 694 -3.09 -20.78 37.08
CA ALA A 694 -2.35 -20.70 38.35
C ALA A 694 -0.85 -20.99 38.18
N VAL A 695 -0.49 -22.01 37.40
CA VAL A 695 0.91 -22.34 37.08
C VAL A 695 1.63 -21.22 36.32
N ASN A 696 0.92 -20.43 35.52
CA ASN A 696 1.52 -19.27 34.84
C ASN A 696 1.87 -18.16 35.84
N ALA A 697 1.01 -17.91 36.83
CA ALA A 697 1.29 -16.95 37.89
C ALA A 697 2.51 -17.35 38.72
N GLU A 698 2.65 -18.64 39.05
CA GLU A 698 3.84 -19.17 39.74
C GLU A 698 5.13 -18.97 38.93
N ARG A 699 5.09 -19.22 37.61
CA ARG A 699 6.24 -18.99 36.72
C ARG A 699 6.63 -17.52 36.61
N LEU A 700 5.64 -16.63 36.53
CA LEU A 700 5.89 -15.18 36.53
C LEU A 700 6.51 -14.73 37.85
N LEU A 701 6.01 -15.23 38.98
CA LEU A 701 6.59 -14.96 40.31
C LEU A 701 8.03 -15.47 40.40
N ALA A 702 8.28 -16.72 39.95
CA ALA A 702 9.62 -17.29 39.93
C ALA A 702 10.59 -16.47 39.07
N TYR A 703 10.15 -16.02 37.89
CA TYR A 703 10.96 -15.14 37.03
C TYR A 703 11.27 -13.81 37.74
N ALA A 704 10.27 -13.18 38.36
CA ALA A 704 10.43 -11.89 39.03
C ALA A 704 11.36 -11.95 40.26
N LEU A 705 11.44 -13.10 40.93
CA LEU A 705 12.31 -13.32 42.09
C LEU A 705 13.75 -13.73 41.71
N ASP A 706 13.97 -14.19 40.47
CA ASP A 706 15.29 -14.61 40.00
C ASP A 706 16.12 -13.40 39.52
N GLN A 707 16.95 -12.88 40.43
CA GLN A 707 17.84 -11.74 40.17
C GLN A 707 18.91 -12.02 39.09
N SER A 708 19.09 -13.26 38.66
CA SER A 708 20.01 -13.61 37.56
C SER A 708 19.39 -13.42 36.17
N LYS A 709 18.06 -13.26 36.09
CA LYS A 709 17.35 -13.08 34.82
C LYS A 709 17.42 -11.62 34.35
N PRO A 710 17.36 -11.36 33.03
CA PRO A 710 17.30 -10.01 32.50
C PRO A 710 16.13 -9.22 33.07
N SER A 711 16.37 -7.94 33.39
CA SER A 711 15.31 -6.96 33.60
C SER A 711 14.50 -6.85 32.31
N ALA A 712 13.30 -7.41 32.28
CA ALA A 712 12.40 -7.44 31.13
C ALA A 712 11.02 -6.94 31.54
#